data_AF-A0A1Y4GDP4-F1
#
_entry.id   AF-A0A1Y4GDP4-F1
#
_cell.length_a   1.000
_cell.length_b   1.000
_cell.length_c   1.000
_cell.angle_alpha   90.00
_cell.angle_beta   90.00
_cell.angle_gamma   90.00
#
_symmetry.space_group_name_H-M   'P 1'
#
loop_
_entity.id
_entity.type
_entity.pdbx_description
1 polymer ?
#
loop_
_entity_poly.entity_id
_entity_poly.type
_entity_poly.pdbx_seq_one_letter_code
_entity_poly.pdbx_strand_id
1 'polypeptide(L)'
;MDETLRPDGADDGGTEDETRRGAPSLLGEDDVAMLEYYLADDGARSYFGRGMQFLDDFIESGIKEGRFTEEQAAEDLQIALWYAYIYNNLDQYGAYWSVAERMPASEKNAKGCGAWYYRYACALMYTGQLEKAREYTEKGLVEEPSYPWGWLTAGKLRAHFGDKAGALEAAARGLELVPGDYEFTTLRREIEEGRTLEEMEFHWINPDYDADLQEGLDADAEAKLRQIDCIVLDKEKLDRIKAIFNIETLDRVGPFRRFTYKGGAREIDMVFRMNEAGLSKTSQEWLTELRGKIDGEWAEITDAEGRTYPLAGIALSLDYTTEAYYLADAESGEAFVVRRDKNGGIIAQKNDETPERETEYYTEDETAAITAHIEKYYGKIKTISHDNNPGGVCADICIIPPSIERDYYTLVTCGAGAHVMDLPEELKDSDMSRAELMICLPKDWKISDGGDVWQWPANVLRWIAEIASEPDTWIGWGHTIGGGRAFSRDTELCAAFLAAPQNVKKEAFRAALPGGEKVCFYLVIPIYQEELDYKTAHGADGLSSRLADAGTSFVVDPRRPNTCDGGADEIPPELMDDAEWHLKDLRGKNLPLDEITAYGHMAIYLRWCIERGLMSADFTRKYGNVMKQVLEGEKTDLREFVRGELGGRLLHTLFDETGDAFAWSYYDYSDTDEPFYPKDVDDYAERCFGKERCESGEMQDEEYLFVPFDENYYKALAEIISRRFDDWASERRGGAEK
;
A
#
# COMPACT_ATOMS: atom_id res chain seq x y z
N MET A 1 5.24 6.86 -11.12
CA MET A 1 5.87 8.10 -10.60
C MET A 1 6.88 8.69 -11.59
N ASP A 2 7.06 10.02 -11.58
CA ASP A 2 8.14 10.74 -12.27
C ASP A 2 9.45 10.69 -11.43
N GLU A 3 10.60 10.50 -12.07
CA GLU A 3 11.91 10.35 -11.41
C GLU A 3 12.40 11.63 -10.70
N THR A 4 11.68 12.73 -10.84
CA THR A 4 12.09 14.11 -10.50
C THR A 4 11.84 14.53 -9.04
N LEU A 5 11.27 13.64 -8.21
CA LEU A 5 11.04 13.84 -6.77
C LEU A 5 11.97 13.01 -5.86
N ARG A 6 12.89 12.23 -6.45
CA ARG A 6 13.89 11.46 -5.69
C ARG A 6 14.73 12.37 -4.78
N PRO A 7 15.08 11.94 -3.56
CA PRO A 7 15.93 12.72 -2.66
C PRO A 7 17.37 12.89 -3.18
N ASP A 8 17.79 12.03 -4.10
CA ASP A 8 19.05 12.18 -4.82
C ASP A 8 18.82 12.87 -6.17
N GLY A 9 19.21 14.14 -6.24
CA GLY A 9 19.47 14.76 -7.53
C GLY A 9 20.70 14.12 -8.18
N ALA A 10 20.48 13.15 -9.06
CA ALA A 10 21.49 12.63 -9.99
C ALA A 10 20.82 11.90 -11.18
N ASP A 11 20.89 12.45 -12.40
CA ASP A 11 21.95 12.10 -13.36
C ASP A 11 21.63 12.65 -14.77
N ASP A 12 22.03 13.89 -15.03
CA ASP A 12 22.18 14.41 -16.39
C ASP A 12 23.64 14.78 -16.65
N GLY A 13 24.46 13.74 -16.86
CA GLY A 13 25.59 13.77 -17.79
C GLY A 13 26.54 14.96 -17.68
N GLY A 14 27.17 15.12 -16.51
CA GLY A 14 28.19 16.14 -16.28
C GLY A 14 29.31 15.62 -15.40
N THR A 15 30.54 15.69 -15.88
CA THR A 15 31.79 15.28 -15.20
C THR A 15 31.82 15.64 -13.71
N GLU A 16 32.22 14.66 -12.88
CA GLU A 16 32.58 14.77 -11.47
C GLU A 16 33.15 16.16 -11.11
N ASP A 17 32.38 16.97 -10.39
CA ASP A 17 32.88 18.18 -9.73
C ASP A 17 32.94 17.93 -8.21
N GLU A 18 34.16 17.99 -7.66
CA GLU A 18 34.58 17.57 -6.32
C GLU A 18 34.04 18.45 -5.16
N THR A 19 32.86 19.06 -5.27
CA THR A 19 32.38 20.05 -4.28
C THR A 19 31.23 19.62 -3.35
N ARG A 20 30.60 18.45 -3.53
CA ARG A 20 29.61 17.90 -2.57
C ARG A 20 30.31 17.16 -1.41
N ARG A 21 30.89 17.88 -0.44
CA ARG A 21 31.33 17.30 0.85
C ARG A 21 30.42 17.75 1.99
N GLY A 22 29.25 17.13 2.11
CA GLY A 22 28.49 17.07 3.37
C GLY A 22 29.05 16.00 4.30
N ALA A 23 28.64 15.99 5.58
CA ALA A 23 28.90 14.86 6.46
C ALA A 23 28.28 13.57 5.85
N PRO A 24 28.92 12.40 5.99
CA PRO A 24 28.34 11.15 5.51
C PRO A 24 26.98 10.91 6.17
N SER A 25 25.99 10.58 5.34
CA SER A 25 24.62 10.25 5.76
C SER A 25 24.62 9.07 6.74
N LEU A 26 23.72 9.12 7.72
CA LEU A 26 23.42 8.00 8.61
C LEU A 26 22.63 6.89 7.89
N LEU A 27 21.78 7.25 6.93
CA LEU A 27 21.12 6.30 6.05
C LEU A 27 22.14 5.72 5.06
N GLY A 28 22.25 4.39 5.03
CA GLY A 28 23.03 3.68 4.03
C GLY A 28 22.27 3.53 2.70
N GLU A 29 22.97 3.04 1.67
CA GLU A 29 22.38 2.81 0.34
C GLU A 29 21.19 1.84 0.40
N ASP A 30 21.28 0.78 1.22
CA ASP A 30 20.18 -0.17 1.42
C ASP A 30 18.96 0.49 2.09
N ASP A 31 19.19 1.40 3.05
CA ASP A 31 18.09 2.10 3.74
C ASP A 31 17.36 3.05 2.79
N VAL A 32 18.11 3.74 1.92
CA VAL A 32 17.57 4.61 0.87
C VAL A 32 16.80 3.78 -0.16
N ALA A 33 17.35 2.66 -0.63
CA ALA A 33 16.66 1.77 -1.57
C ALA A 33 15.36 1.19 -0.97
N MET A 34 15.33 0.91 0.32
CA MET A 34 14.12 0.47 1.02
C MET A 34 13.07 1.59 1.10
N LEU A 35 13.48 2.83 1.39
CA LEU A 35 12.60 3.99 1.36
C LEU A 35 12.03 4.23 -0.05
N GLU A 36 12.88 4.14 -1.08
CA GLU A 36 12.46 4.22 -2.48
C GLU A 36 11.47 3.12 -2.85
N TYR A 37 11.75 1.87 -2.45
CA TYR A 37 10.85 0.73 -2.68
C TYR A 37 9.47 0.96 -2.06
N TYR A 38 9.42 1.41 -0.80
CA TYR A 38 8.13 1.70 -0.15
C TYR A 38 7.36 2.82 -0.83
N LEU A 39 8.02 3.65 -1.63
CA LEU A 39 7.48 4.85 -2.24
C LEU A 39 7.40 4.75 -3.78
N ALA A 40 7.70 3.59 -4.38
CA ALA A 40 7.74 3.40 -5.84
C ALA A 40 6.38 3.03 -6.47
N ASP A 41 5.36 2.75 -5.67
CA ASP A 41 4.04 2.30 -6.15
C ASP A 41 3.03 3.47 -6.20
N ASP A 42 2.22 3.51 -7.26
CA ASP A 42 1.47 4.69 -7.73
C ASP A 42 0.24 5.03 -6.85
N GLY A 43 0.49 5.56 -5.65
CA GLY A 43 -0.39 6.59 -5.06
C GLY A 43 -1.38 6.18 -3.97
N ALA A 44 -1.22 5.06 -3.25
CA ALA A 44 -2.06 4.83 -2.07
C ALA A 44 -1.44 5.41 -0.78
N ARG A 45 -2.24 6.10 0.04
CA ARG A 45 -1.82 6.66 1.35
C ARG A 45 -1.21 5.63 2.32
N SER A 46 -1.46 4.34 2.11
CA SER A 46 -0.90 3.22 2.89
C SER A 46 0.63 3.07 2.76
N TYR A 47 1.24 3.64 1.74
CA TYR A 47 2.68 3.47 1.42
C TYR A 47 3.56 4.47 2.15
N PHE A 48 3.14 5.74 2.24
CA PHE A 48 3.81 6.74 3.09
C PHE A 48 3.81 6.35 4.57
N GLY A 49 2.78 5.64 5.04
CA GLY A 49 2.74 5.08 6.39
C GLY A 49 3.86 4.05 6.64
N ARG A 50 4.21 3.23 5.64
CA ARG A 50 5.32 2.26 5.75
C ARG A 50 6.69 2.95 5.73
N GLY A 51 6.87 3.95 4.86
CA GLY A 51 8.08 4.78 4.84
C GLY A 51 8.28 5.53 6.16
N MET A 52 7.19 6.06 6.73
CA MET A 52 7.19 6.72 8.05
C MET A 52 7.63 5.75 9.15
N GLN A 53 6.99 4.59 9.25
CA GLN A 53 7.33 3.58 10.25
C GLN A 53 8.78 3.12 10.11
N PHE A 54 9.25 2.85 8.90
CA PHE A 54 10.64 2.45 8.66
C PHE A 54 11.63 3.53 9.13
N LEU A 55 11.37 4.80 8.79
CA LEU A 55 12.27 5.89 9.16
C LEU A 55 12.29 6.09 10.68
N ASP A 56 11.13 6.04 11.33
CA ASP A 56 11.00 6.16 12.78
C ASP A 56 11.69 4.98 13.51
N ASP A 57 11.50 3.75 13.05
CA ASP A 57 12.17 2.54 13.56
C ASP A 57 13.68 2.61 13.37
N PHE A 58 14.14 3.11 12.21
CA PHE A 58 15.57 3.29 11.91
C PHE A 58 16.22 4.24 12.91
N ILE A 59 15.56 5.37 13.20
CA ILE A 59 16.03 6.38 14.14
C ILE A 59 16.01 5.82 15.57
N GLU A 60 14.89 5.23 16.01
CA GLU A 60 14.72 4.72 17.36
C GLU A 60 15.73 3.59 17.65
N SER A 61 15.81 2.60 16.76
CA SER A 61 16.78 1.50 16.89
C SER A 61 18.22 2.02 16.89
N GLY A 62 18.56 2.97 16.02
CA GLY A 62 19.90 3.52 15.93
C GLY A 62 20.33 4.28 17.17
N ILE A 63 19.41 5.02 17.80
CA ILE A 63 19.64 5.67 19.09
C ILE A 63 19.78 4.63 20.20
N LYS A 64 18.87 3.66 20.26
CA LYS A 64 18.86 2.61 21.30
C LYS A 64 20.10 1.72 21.25
N GLU A 65 20.59 1.42 20.06
CA GLU A 65 21.81 0.62 19.82
C GLU A 65 23.10 1.44 19.95
N GLY A 66 22.99 2.77 20.07
CA GLY A 66 24.14 3.68 20.17
C GLY A 66 24.91 3.83 18.84
N ARG A 67 24.27 3.57 17.69
CA ARG A 67 24.84 3.81 16.35
C ARG A 67 25.03 5.30 16.09
N PHE A 68 24.10 6.13 16.59
CA PHE A 68 24.14 7.58 16.52
C PHE A 68 23.29 8.19 17.66
N THR A 69 23.46 9.48 17.94
CA THR A 69 22.64 10.22 18.90
C THR A 69 21.38 10.79 18.25
N GLU A 70 20.42 11.19 19.07
CA GLU A 70 19.22 11.93 18.62
C GLU A 70 19.60 13.22 17.88
N GLU A 71 20.61 13.96 18.38
CA GLU A 71 21.14 15.15 17.72
C GLU A 71 21.73 14.82 16.34
N GLN A 72 22.51 13.74 16.22
CA GLN A 72 23.05 13.31 14.92
C GLN A 72 21.94 12.93 13.93
N ALA A 73 20.90 12.22 14.38
CA ALA A 73 19.76 11.86 13.53
C ALA A 73 18.91 13.08 13.11
N ALA A 74 18.77 14.09 13.99
CA ALA A 74 18.05 15.32 13.68
C ALA A 74 18.82 16.24 12.72
N GLU A 75 20.15 16.23 12.79
CA GLU A 75 21.03 17.06 11.94
C GLU A 75 21.33 16.42 10.58
N ASP A 76 21.08 15.12 10.42
CA ASP A 76 21.33 14.40 9.18
C ASP A 76 20.45 14.92 8.03
N LEU A 77 21.09 15.30 6.93
CA LEU A 77 20.41 15.93 5.79
C LEU A 77 19.51 14.93 5.04
N GLN A 78 19.95 13.69 4.87
CA GLN A 78 19.20 12.69 4.12
C GLN A 78 17.98 12.21 4.91
N ILE A 79 18.12 11.99 6.23
CA ILE A 79 16.99 11.72 7.12
C ILE A 79 15.97 12.87 7.03
N ALA A 80 16.43 14.12 7.09
CA ALA A 80 15.53 15.27 7.01
C ALA A 80 14.81 15.36 5.66
N LEU A 81 15.51 15.10 4.55
CA LEU A 81 14.93 15.08 3.20
C LEU A 81 13.85 14.00 3.08
N TRP A 82 14.14 12.77 3.49
CA TRP A 82 13.18 11.66 3.46
C TRP A 82 12.00 11.90 4.40
N TYR A 83 12.26 12.36 5.63
CA TYR A 83 11.23 12.72 6.59
C TYR A 83 10.26 13.75 5.99
N ALA A 84 10.79 14.84 5.44
CA ALA A 84 9.96 15.88 4.85
C ALA A 84 9.23 15.42 3.59
N TYR A 85 9.83 14.55 2.77
CA TYR A 85 9.16 13.96 1.61
C TYR A 85 7.94 13.15 2.04
N ILE A 86 8.11 12.23 2.99
CA ILE A 86 7.03 11.36 3.45
C ILE A 86 5.92 12.18 4.11
N TYR A 87 6.28 13.02 5.09
CA TYR A 87 5.29 13.71 5.92
C TYR A 87 4.56 14.82 5.16
N ASN A 88 5.22 15.55 4.25
CA ASN A 88 4.52 16.55 3.43
C ASN A 88 3.55 15.91 2.42
N ASN A 89 3.78 14.66 2.00
CA ASN A 89 2.91 13.94 1.06
C ASN A 89 1.81 13.13 1.76
N LEU A 90 1.79 13.06 3.10
CA LEU A 90 0.63 12.55 3.85
C LEU A 90 -0.59 13.46 3.73
N ASP A 91 -0.38 14.72 3.33
CA ASP A 91 -1.42 15.75 3.20
C ASP A 91 -2.24 15.88 4.49
N GLN A 92 -1.53 16.10 5.61
CA GLN A 92 -2.09 16.27 6.94
C GLN A 92 -1.39 17.39 7.69
N TYR A 93 -2.15 18.30 8.30
CA TYR A 93 -1.67 19.45 9.05
C TYR A 93 -0.66 19.05 10.14
N GLY A 94 -0.95 17.98 10.88
CA GLY A 94 -0.03 17.45 11.90
C GLY A 94 1.31 17.02 11.31
N ALA A 95 1.31 16.42 10.12
CA ALA A 95 2.52 15.98 9.45
C ALA A 95 3.36 17.17 8.95
N TYR A 96 2.73 18.17 8.33
CA TYR A 96 3.42 19.42 7.96
C TYR A 96 4.02 20.12 9.18
N TRP A 97 3.33 20.11 10.32
CA TRP A 97 3.85 20.68 11.55
C TRP A 97 5.09 19.94 12.05
N SER A 98 5.09 18.61 12.03
CA SER A 98 6.26 17.81 12.44
C SER A 98 7.48 18.12 11.56
N VAL A 99 7.28 18.31 10.25
CA VAL A 99 8.36 18.75 9.34
C VAL A 99 8.85 20.15 9.72
N ALA A 100 7.93 21.10 9.95
CA ALA A 100 8.27 22.47 10.30
C ALA A 100 9.02 22.58 11.63
N GLU A 101 8.76 21.68 12.58
CA GLU A 101 9.45 21.61 13.87
C GLU A 101 10.83 20.95 13.75
N ARG A 102 10.94 19.84 13.00
CA ARG A 102 12.13 18.97 13.00
C ARG A 102 13.22 19.42 12.03
N MET A 103 12.85 19.87 10.83
CA MET A 103 13.83 20.20 9.78
C MET A 103 14.89 21.26 10.16
N PRO A 104 14.62 22.30 10.98
CA PRO A 104 15.63 23.31 11.31
C PRO A 104 16.95 22.75 11.88
N ALA A 105 16.93 21.58 12.52
CA ALA A 105 18.15 20.95 13.04
C ALA A 105 19.17 20.62 11.92
N SER A 106 18.71 20.27 10.72
CA SER A 106 19.58 19.95 9.58
C SER A 106 19.89 21.14 8.68
N GLU A 107 19.37 22.34 8.96
CA GLU A 107 19.55 23.54 8.10
C GLU A 107 21.03 23.86 7.85
N LYS A 108 21.88 23.70 8.86
CA LYS A 108 23.33 23.94 8.74
C LYS A 108 24.01 23.08 7.67
N ASN A 109 23.40 21.95 7.31
CA ASN A 109 23.88 21.00 6.31
C ASN A 109 23.17 21.17 4.95
N ALA A 110 22.15 22.04 4.85
CA ALA A 110 21.30 22.19 3.65
C ALA A 110 21.86 23.12 2.56
N LYS A 111 23.06 23.67 2.74
CA LYS A 111 23.69 24.58 1.75
C LYS A 111 23.80 23.89 0.39
N GLY A 112 23.32 24.54 -0.67
CA GLY A 112 23.28 24.00 -2.03
C GLY A 112 22.26 22.87 -2.26
N CYS A 113 21.27 22.70 -1.37
CA CYS A 113 20.21 21.68 -1.50
C CYS A 113 18.83 22.36 -1.57
N GLY A 114 18.38 22.69 -2.78
CA GLY A 114 17.09 23.31 -3.07
C GLY A 114 15.90 22.47 -2.60
N ALA A 115 16.01 21.14 -2.66
CA ALA A 115 15.00 20.21 -2.16
C ALA A 115 14.69 20.41 -0.66
N TRP A 116 15.72 20.65 0.16
CA TRP A 116 15.54 20.91 1.59
C TRP A 116 14.75 22.22 1.81
N TYR A 117 15.15 23.30 1.14
CA TYR A 117 14.49 24.60 1.25
C TYR A 117 13.05 24.57 0.77
N TYR A 118 12.80 23.91 -0.37
CA TYR A 118 11.46 23.71 -0.91
C TYR A 118 10.56 22.94 0.06
N ARG A 119 10.98 21.76 0.51
CA ARG A 119 10.18 20.91 1.41
C ARG A 119 9.90 21.60 2.74
N TYR A 120 10.88 22.32 3.28
CA TYR A 120 10.70 23.11 4.51
C TYR A 120 9.74 24.30 4.30
N ALA A 121 9.86 25.02 3.17
CA ALA A 121 8.97 26.11 2.83
C ALA A 121 7.51 25.63 2.65
N CYS A 122 7.28 24.47 2.04
CA CYS A 122 5.95 23.86 1.95
C CYS A 122 5.37 23.58 3.34
N ALA A 123 6.14 22.97 4.25
CA ALA A 123 5.70 22.72 5.62
C ALA A 123 5.37 24.04 6.39
N LEU A 124 6.18 25.09 6.19
CA LEU A 124 5.90 26.42 6.75
C LEU A 124 4.62 27.03 6.17
N MET A 125 4.37 26.87 4.88
CA MET A 125 3.16 27.36 4.21
C MET A 125 1.90 26.67 4.74
N TYR A 126 1.89 25.34 4.79
CA TYR A 126 0.76 24.53 5.31
C TYR A 126 0.55 24.67 6.82
N THR A 127 1.52 25.24 7.55
CA THR A 127 1.37 25.60 8.97
C THR A 127 1.04 27.08 9.19
N GLY A 128 0.83 27.86 8.13
CA GLY A 128 0.43 29.26 8.15
C GLY A 128 1.55 30.26 8.46
N GLN A 129 2.82 29.85 8.35
CA GLN A 129 4.00 30.69 8.56
C GLN A 129 4.49 31.32 7.24
N LEU A 130 3.60 32.06 6.55
CA LEU A 130 3.78 32.47 5.16
C LEU A 130 4.99 33.38 4.92
N GLU A 131 5.31 34.28 5.84
CA GLU A 131 6.50 35.14 5.71
C GLU A 131 7.80 34.33 5.77
N LYS A 132 7.86 33.34 6.66
CA LYS A 132 9.01 32.43 6.74
C LYS A 132 9.07 31.50 5.54
N ALA A 133 7.92 30.99 5.10
CA ALA A 133 7.85 30.17 3.90
C ALA A 133 8.46 30.93 2.72
N ARG A 134 8.09 32.20 2.53
CA ARG A 134 8.67 33.06 1.50
C ARG A 134 10.17 33.24 1.69
N GLU A 135 10.64 33.56 2.90
CA GLU A 135 12.06 33.73 3.18
C GLU A 135 12.88 32.49 2.78
N TYR A 136 12.44 31.29 3.20
CA TYR A 136 13.14 30.04 2.90
C TYR A 136 13.01 29.62 1.44
N THR A 137 11.89 29.92 0.77
CA THR A 137 11.76 29.75 -0.68
C THR A 137 12.78 30.60 -1.43
N GLU A 138 12.86 31.90 -1.14
CA GLU A 138 13.82 32.80 -1.81
C GLU A 138 15.28 32.40 -1.51
N LYS A 139 15.56 31.92 -0.29
CA LYS A 139 16.86 31.36 0.07
C LYS A 139 17.18 30.10 -0.75
N GLY A 140 16.21 29.19 -0.92
CA GLY A 140 16.35 28.00 -1.75
C GLY A 140 16.68 28.31 -3.21
N LEU A 141 16.05 29.34 -3.79
CA LEU A 141 16.34 29.79 -5.15
C LEU A 141 17.77 30.33 -5.33
N VAL A 142 18.35 30.90 -4.28
CA VAL A 142 19.76 31.33 -4.29
C VAL A 142 20.71 30.15 -4.15
N GLU A 143 20.36 29.18 -3.30
CA GLU A 143 21.19 28.01 -3.00
C GLU A 143 21.23 27.00 -4.17
N GLU A 144 20.10 26.75 -4.83
CA GLU A 144 20.02 25.85 -5.99
C GLU A 144 18.95 26.32 -7.00
N PRO A 145 19.26 27.28 -7.88
CA PRO A 145 18.30 27.84 -8.85
C PRO A 145 17.88 26.84 -9.95
N SER A 146 18.58 25.71 -10.08
CA SER A 146 18.23 24.61 -10.99
C SER A 146 17.14 23.70 -10.44
N TYR A 147 16.84 23.76 -9.13
CA TYR A 147 15.79 22.93 -8.54
C TYR A 147 14.41 23.52 -8.88
N PRO A 148 13.61 22.87 -9.73
CA PRO A 148 12.41 23.48 -10.32
C PRO A 148 11.34 23.79 -9.28
N TRP A 149 11.10 22.89 -8.33
CA TRP A 149 9.98 22.99 -7.39
C TRP A 149 10.10 24.19 -6.43
N GLY A 150 11.31 24.70 -6.20
CA GLY A 150 11.50 25.98 -5.49
C GLY A 150 10.84 27.17 -6.21
N TRP A 151 10.85 27.17 -7.54
CA TRP A 151 10.18 28.19 -8.35
C TRP A 151 8.66 28.05 -8.31
N LEU A 152 8.13 26.84 -8.15
CA LEU A 152 6.69 26.60 -8.00
C LEU A 152 6.17 27.29 -6.73
N THR A 153 6.78 27.01 -5.58
CA THR A 153 6.44 27.67 -4.31
C THR A 153 6.67 29.19 -4.37
N ALA A 154 7.73 29.64 -5.06
CA ALA A 154 7.99 31.08 -5.22
C ALA A 154 6.89 31.76 -6.00
N GLY A 155 6.38 31.16 -7.08
CA GLY A 155 5.27 31.68 -7.85
C GLY A 155 4.02 31.89 -6.99
N LYS A 156 3.64 30.85 -6.23
CA LYS A 156 2.48 30.88 -5.33
C LYS A 156 2.62 31.96 -4.23
N LEU A 157 3.75 31.99 -3.53
CA LEU A 157 3.98 32.94 -2.43
C LEU A 157 4.15 34.38 -2.95
N ARG A 158 4.87 34.62 -4.03
CA ARG A 158 5.00 35.97 -4.62
C ARG A 158 3.65 36.51 -5.03
N ALA A 159 2.81 35.70 -5.68
CA ALA A 159 1.44 36.07 -6.04
C ALA A 159 0.61 36.44 -4.79
N HIS A 160 0.66 35.59 -3.74
CA HIS A 160 0.00 35.87 -2.46
C HIS A 160 0.42 37.21 -1.84
N PHE A 161 1.71 37.53 -1.87
CA PHE A 161 2.26 38.78 -1.35
C PHE A 161 2.14 39.98 -2.33
N GLY A 162 1.42 39.82 -3.44
CA GLY A 162 1.10 40.89 -4.39
C GLY A 162 2.14 41.15 -5.48
N ASP A 163 3.21 40.34 -5.56
CA ASP A 163 4.20 40.40 -6.63
C ASP A 163 3.82 39.48 -7.80
N LYS A 164 2.79 39.90 -8.54
CA LYS A 164 2.30 39.16 -9.72
C LYS A 164 3.37 39.02 -10.82
N ALA A 165 4.21 40.03 -11.01
CA ALA A 165 5.24 40.00 -12.04
C ALA A 165 6.33 38.97 -11.70
N GLY A 166 6.85 39.00 -10.47
CA GLY A 166 7.82 38.01 -10.00
C GLY A 166 7.26 36.60 -9.88
N ALA A 167 5.94 36.46 -9.69
CA ALA A 167 5.25 35.17 -9.71
C ALA A 167 5.19 34.56 -11.12
N LEU A 168 4.85 35.35 -12.14
CA LEU A 168 4.85 34.90 -13.53
C LEU A 168 6.27 34.59 -14.04
N GLU A 169 7.27 35.34 -13.59
CA GLU A 169 8.68 35.04 -13.87
C GLU A 169 9.09 33.70 -13.25
N ALA A 170 8.68 33.42 -12.01
CA ALA A 170 8.93 32.14 -11.37
C ALA A 170 8.27 30.97 -12.12
N ALA A 171 7.00 31.12 -12.52
CA ALA A 171 6.32 30.10 -13.31
C ALA A 171 6.98 29.88 -14.69
N ALA A 172 7.42 30.96 -15.36
CA ALA A 172 8.17 30.87 -16.61
C ALA A 172 9.51 30.16 -16.42
N ARG A 173 10.23 30.46 -15.34
CA ARG A 173 11.50 29.81 -15.01
C ARG A 173 11.33 28.32 -14.71
N GLY A 174 10.25 27.95 -14.02
CA GLY A 174 9.87 26.55 -13.83
C GLY A 174 9.63 25.82 -15.14
N LEU A 175 8.89 26.42 -16.07
CA LEU A 175 8.65 25.86 -17.41
C LEU A 175 9.92 25.79 -18.29
N GLU A 176 10.92 26.62 -18.04
CA GLU A 176 12.23 26.49 -18.69
C GLU A 176 13.00 25.26 -18.19
N LEU A 177 12.86 24.95 -16.89
CA LEU A 177 13.52 23.79 -16.26
C LEU A 177 12.78 22.48 -16.54
N VAL A 178 11.44 22.51 -16.56
CA VAL A 178 10.57 21.35 -16.83
C VAL A 178 9.54 21.74 -17.90
N PRO A 179 9.90 21.64 -19.20
CA PRO A 179 9.03 22.05 -20.29
C PRO A 179 7.73 21.25 -20.36
N GLY A 180 6.60 21.95 -20.33
CA GLY A 180 5.26 21.35 -20.47
C GLY A 180 4.68 20.78 -19.18
N ASP A 181 5.34 20.99 -18.04
CA ASP A 181 4.86 20.55 -16.74
C ASP A 181 3.47 21.10 -16.38
N TYR A 182 2.60 20.22 -15.88
CA TYR A 182 1.20 20.54 -15.58
C TYR A 182 1.09 21.57 -14.46
N GLU A 183 1.82 21.39 -13.35
CA GLU A 183 1.77 22.27 -12.19
C GLU A 183 2.17 23.70 -12.56
N PHE A 184 3.24 23.87 -13.35
CA PHE A 184 3.66 25.21 -13.77
C PHE A 184 2.71 25.86 -14.79
N THR A 185 2.12 25.09 -15.71
CA THR A 185 1.15 25.64 -16.66
C THR A 185 -0.14 26.07 -15.96
N THR A 186 -0.62 25.28 -15.00
CA THR A 186 -1.74 25.60 -14.12
C THR A 186 -1.43 26.83 -13.28
N LEU A 187 -0.30 26.85 -12.56
CA LEU A 187 0.11 27.98 -11.74
C LEU A 187 0.16 29.30 -12.53
N ARG A 188 0.74 29.28 -13.74
CA ARG A 188 0.79 30.48 -14.59
C ARG A 188 -0.61 31.01 -14.90
N ARG A 189 -1.54 30.13 -15.29
CA ARG A 189 -2.95 30.50 -15.57
C ARG A 189 -3.60 31.10 -14.34
N GLU A 190 -3.43 30.48 -13.18
CA GLU A 190 -4.05 30.92 -11.92
C GLU A 190 -3.52 32.27 -11.43
N ILE A 191 -2.21 32.53 -11.57
CA ILE A 191 -1.62 33.84 -11.31
C ILE A 191 -2.22 34.89 -12.26
N GLU A 192 -2.43 34.56 -13.54
CA GLU A 192 -3.07 35.46 -14.51
C GLU A 192 -4.52 35.77 -14.12
N GLU A 193 -5.28 34.77 -13.69
CA GLU A 193 -6.65 34.87 -13.18
C GLU A 193 -6.76 35.61 -11.83
N GLY A 194 -5.65 35.70 -11.09
CA GLY A 194 -5.62 36.33 -9.77
C GLY A 194 -6.21 35.44 -8.67
N ARG A 195 -6.04 34.12 -8.80
CA ARG A 195 -6.42 33.14 -7.78
C ARG A 195 -5.67 33.38 -6.47
N THR A 196 -6.30 33.00 -5.38
CA THR A 196 -5.72 33.06 -4.03
C THR A 196 -4.71 31.94 -3.82
N LEU A 197 -3.90 32.05 -2.76
CA LEU A 197 -2.93 31.01 -2.39
C LEU A 197 -3.61 29.65 -2.13
N GLU A 198 -4.76 29.68 -1.46
CA GLU A 198 -5.53 28.48 -1.15
C GLU A 198 -6.11 27.83 -2.42
N GLU A 199 -6.54 28.63 -3.42
CA GLU A 199 -6.95 28.11 -4.73
C GLU A 199 -5.77 27.48 -5.49
N MET A 200 -4.61 28.13 -5.52
CA MET A 200 -3.39 27.59 -6.17
C MET A 200 -2.81 26.32 -5.49
N GLU A 201 -3.26 25.99 -4.28
CA GLU A 201 -2.91 24.75 -3.58
C GLU A 201 -3.97 23.66 -3.75
N PHE A 202 -5.15 24.00 -4.26
CA PHE A 202 -6.25 23.07 -4.46
C PHE A 202 -6.12 22.32 -5.79
N HIS A 203 -4.97 21.65 -5.97
CA HIS A 203 -4.62 20.89 -7.15
C HIS A 203 -3.94 19.54 -6.84
N TRP A 204 -4.11 18.56 -7.72
CA TRP A 204 -3.27 17.36 -7.74
C TRP A 204 -2.20 17.46 -8.83
N ILE A 205 -1.04 16.88 -8.55
CA ILE A 205 0.09 16.86 -9.48
C ILE A 205 -0.24 16.02 -10.73
N ASN A 206 -1.04 14.96 -10.56
CA ASN A 206 -1.53 14.16 -11.68
C ASN A 206 -2.71 14.88 -12.36
N PRO A 207 -2.64 15.17 -13.67
CA PRO A 207 -3.67 15.92 -14.38
C PRO A 207 -5.06 15.26 -14.38
N ASP A 208 -5.14 13.93 -14.40
CA ASP A 208 -6.41 13.20 -14.41
C ASP A 208 -7.07 13.26 -13.02
N TYR A 209 -6.30 13.06 -11.96
CA TYR A 209 -6.80 13.25 -10.59
C TYR A 209 -7.18 14.70 -10.33
N ASP A 210 -6.42 15.66 -10.85
CA ASP A 210 -6.76 17.07 -10.74
C ASP A 210 -8.04 17.42 -11.49
N ALA A 211 -8.26 16.84 -12.67
CA ALA A 211 -9.52 17.00 -13.38
C ALA A 211 -10.71 16.50 -12.55
N ASP A 212 -10.60 15.32 -11.94
CA ASP A 212 -11.63 14.80 -11.03
C ASP A 212 -11.85 15.72 -9.82
N LEU A 213 -10.78 16.29 -9.26
CA LEU A 213 -10.86 17.27 -8.16
C LEU A 213 -11.61 18.54 -8.59
N GLN A 214 -11.28 19.11 -9.75
CA GLN A 214 -11.91 20.32 -10.27
C GLN A 214 -13.36 20.09 -10.72
N GLU A 215 -13.72 18.88 -11.16
CA GLU A 215 -15.09 18.48 -11.50
C GLU A 215 -15.94 18.11 -10.27
N GLY A 216 -15.33 18.02 -9.08
CA GLY A 216 -15.99 17.64 -7.84
C GLY A 216 -16.32 16.14 -7.75
N LEU A 217 -15.58 15.32 -8.50
CA LEU A 217 -15.69 13.85 -8.52
C LEU A 217 -14.73 13.19 -7.51
N ASP A 218 -13.72 13.92 -7.05
CA ASP A 218 -12.73 13.41 -6.11
C ASP A 218 -13.31 13.25 -4.68
N ALA A 219 -13.23 12.01 -4.17
CA ALA A 219 -13.65 11.67 -2.81
C ALA A 219 -12.76 12.29 -1.72
N ASP A 220 -11.51 12.65 -2.03
CA ASP A 220 -10.54 13.24 -1.12
C ASP A 220 -10.56 14.78 -1.09
N ALA A 221 -11.39 15.42 -1.91
CA ALA A 221 -11.49 16.89 -2.02
C ALA A 221 -11.72 17.58 -0.66
N GLU A 222 -12.63 17.06 0.16
CA GLU A 222 -12.88 17.61 1.51
C GLU A 222 -11.67 17.45 2.44
N ALA A 223 -10.93 16.35 2.33
CA ALA A 223 -9.74 16.10 3.14
C ALA A 223 -8.61 17.07 2.79
N LYS A 224 -8.41 17.34 1.49
CA LYS A 224 -7.44 18.31 0.98
C LYS A 224 -7.77 19.74 1.42
N LEU A 225 -9.03 20.17 1.24
CA LEU A 225 -9.48 21.50 1.67
C LEU A 225 -9.23 21.77 3.14
N ARG A 226 -9.44 20.76 4.00
CA ARG A 226 -9.19 20.89 5.45
C ARG A 226 -7.74 21.21 5.79
N GLN A 227 -6.77 20.75 5.01
CA GLN A 227 -5.37 21.10 5.22
C GLN A 227 -5.06 22.49 4.67
N ILE A 228 -5.63 22.84 3.52
CA ILE A 228 -5.50 24.16 2.89
C ILE A 228 -6.07 25.26 3.80
N ASP A 229 -7.14 24.99 4.53
CA ASP A 229 -7.71 25.90 5.52
C ASP A 229 -6.70 26.32 6.60
N CYS A 230 -5.64 25.55 6.83
CA CYS A 230 -4.55 25.88 7.75
C CYS A 230 -3.50 26.85 7.17
N ILE A 231 -3.61 27.30 5.92
CA ILE A 231 -2.61 28.15 5.25
C ILE A 231 -2.82 29.63 5.54
N VAL A 232 -4.00 30.20 5.25
CA VAL A 232 -4.22 31.65 5.34
C VAL A 232 -5.17 32.00 6.49
N LEU A 233 -4.66 32.78 7.44
CA LEU A 233 -5.46 33.27 8.57
C LEU A 233 -6.45 34.37 8.16
N ASP A 234 -7.73 34.12 8.40
CA ASP A 234 -8.78 35.15 8.40
C ASP A 234 -8.95 35.73 9.81
N LYS A 235 -8.29 36.86 10.10
CA LYS A 235 -8.32 37.50 11.42
C LYS A 235 -9.73 37.88 11.86
N GLU A 236 -10.56 38.37 10.95
CA GLU A 236 -11.91 38.79 11.28
C GLU A 236 -12.81 37.59 11.64
N LYS A 237 -12.70 36.47 10.92
CA LYS A 237 -13.41 35.24 11.28
C LYS A 237 -12.89 34.65 12.58
N LEU A 238 -11.58 34.66 12.81
CA LEU A 238 -11.00 34.22 14.08
C LEU A 238 -11.54 35.05 15.26
N ASP A 239 -11.61 36.37 15.14
CA ASP A 239 -12.14 37.24 16.19
C ASP A 239 -13.62 36.95 16.48
N ARG A 240 -14.41 36.66 15.43
CA ARG A 240 -15.81 36.22 15.60
C ARG A 240 -15.90 34.88 16.34
N ILE A 241 -15.00 33.92 16.04
CA ILE A 241 -14.95 32.63 16.75
C ILE A 241 -14.53 32.80 18.20
N LYS A 242 -13.53 33.65 18.48
CA LYS A 242 -13.14 34.00 19.85
C LYS A 242 -14.31 34.57 20.64
N ALA A 243 -15.18 35.36 20.00
CA ALA A 243 -16.39 35.88 20.63
C ALA A 243 -17.45 34.80 20.95
N ILE A 244 -17.51 33.69 20.21
CA ILE A 244 -18.44 32.59 20.50
C ILE A 244 -18.15 31.99 21.88
N PHE A 245 -16.89 31.70 22.19
CA PHE A 245 -16.49 31.08 23.45
C PHE A 245 -15.93 32.07 24.49
N ASN A 246 -15.97 33.38 24.22
CA ASN A 246 -15.32 34.42 25.03
C ASN A 246 -13.84 34.13 25.29
N ILE A 247 -13.11 33.74 24.24
CA ILE A 247 -11.69 33.38 24.32
C ILE A 247 -10.85 34.64 24.54
N GLU A 248 -10.27 34.78 25.73
CA GLU A 248 -9.31 35.86 26.03
C GLU A 248 -7.91 35.53 25.51
N THR A 249 -7.46 34.30 25.77
CA THR A 249 -6.14 33.80 25.39
C THR A 249 -6.31 32.46 24.68
N LEU A 250 -5.61 32.30 23.55
CA LEU A 250 -5.57 31.07 22.78
C LEU A 250 -4.13 30.56 22.74
N ASP A 251 -3.82 29.64 23.65
CA ASP A 251 -2.48 29.08 23.83
C ASP A 251 -2.14 28.10 22.70
N ARG A 252 -0.84 27.95 22.42
CA ARG A 252 -0.33 26.95 21.48
C ARG A 252 0.20 25.75 22.27
N VAL A 253 -0.28 24.56 21.94
CA VAL A 253 0.21 23.28 22.49
C VAL A 253 0.56 22.38 21.33
N GLY A 254 1.85 22.27 21.03
CA GLY A 254 2.33 21.62 19.79
C GLY A 254 1.69 22.24 18.55
N PRO A 255 1.09 21.44 17.65
CA PRO A 255 0.35 21.93 16.48
C PRO A 255 -1.01 22.58 16.82
N PHE A 256 -1.50 22.46 18.05
CA PHE A 256 -2.90 22.72 18.37
C PHE A 256 -3.11 24.03 19.13
N ARG A 257 -4.37 24.47 19.20
CA ARG A 257 -4.79 25.64 19.97
C ARG A 257 -5.62 25.23 21.17
N ARG A 258 -5.26 25.71 22.35
CA ARG A 258 -5.88 25.37 23.61
C ARG A 258 -6.37 26.60 24.33
N PHE A 259 -7.52 26.52 25.00
CA PHE A 259 -8.01 27.55 25.89
C PHE A 259 -8.97 26.94 26.91
N THR A 260 -9.25 27.66 27.99
CA THR A 260 -10.25 27.24 28.98
C THR A 260 -11.57 27.95 28.72
N TYR A 261 -12.63 27.19 28.45
CA TYR A 261 -13.99 27.71 28.29
C TYR A 261 -14.73 27.71 29.63
N LYS A 262 -15.42 28.81 29.93
CA LYS A 262 -16.26 28.97 31.13
C LYS A 262 -17.73 28.81 30.75
N GLY A 263 -18.13 27.57 30.47
CA GLY A 263 -19.49 27.17 30.10
C GLY A 263 -20.31 26.71 31.30
N GLY A 264 -21.52 27.24 31.46
CA GLY A 264 -22.39 26.90 32.60
C GLY A 264 -21.75 27.21 33.97
N ALA A 265 -21.59 26.18 34.81
CA ALA A 265 -21.01 26.29 36.16
C ALA A 265 -19.59 25.67 36.30
N ARG A 266 -18.93 25.32 35.18
CA ARG A 266 -17.65 24.59 35.17
C ARG A 266 -16.63 25.21 34.21
N GLU A 267 -15.37 24.89 34.44
CA GLU A 267 -14.28 25.17 33.51
C GLU A 267 -14.05 23.93 32.64
N ILE A 268 -14.04 24.13 31.31
CA ILE A 268 -13.89 23.06 30.33
C ILE A 268 -12.61 23.33 29.54
N ASP A 269 -11.76 22.32 29.46
CA ASP A 269 -10.53 22.39 28.67
C ASP A 269 -10.83 22.19 27.18
N MET A 270 -10.53 23.19 26.35
CA MET A 270 -10.84 23.15 24.93
C MET A 270 -9.56 23.05 24.11
N VAL A 271 -9.49 22.08 23.20
CA VAL A 271 -8.39 21.88 22.26
C VAL A 271 -8.91 21.85 20.83
N PHE A 272 -8.55 22.85 20.01
CA PHE A 272 -8.72 22.79 18.57
C PHE A 272 -7.48 22.13 17.95
N ARG A 273 -7.65 20.96 17.33
CA ARG A 273 -6.58 20.18 16.68
C ARG A 273 -6.18 20.76 15.31
N MET A 274 -5.90 22.06 15.28
CA MET A 274 -5.57 22.88 14.11
C MET A 274 -4.86 24.17 14.55
N ASN A 275 -4.29 24.93 13.61
CA ASN A 275 -3.78 26.28 13.89
C ASN A 275 -4.89 27.35 13.89
N GLU A 276 -4.50 28.62 14.06
CA GLU A 276 -5.43 29.74 14.00
C GLU A 276 -6.06 29.96 12.61
N ALA A 277 -5.35 29.60 11.53
CA ALA A 277 -5.89 29.68 10.17
C ALA A 277 -7.03 28.67 9.98
N GLY A 278 -6.80 27.39 10.29
CA GLY A 278 -7.85 26.36 10.23
C GLY A 278 -9.03 26.69 11.13
N LEU A 279 -8.76 27.20 12.33
CA LEU A 279 -9.82 27.67 13.23
C LEU A 279 -10.62 28.80 12.59
N SER A 280 -9.98 29.78 11.96
CA SER A 280 -10.66 30.91 11.30
C SER A 280 -11.59 30.51 10.14
N LYS A 281 -11.41 29.30 9.59
CA LYS A 281 -12.25 28.75 8.52
C LYS A 281 -13.36 27.82 9.02
N THR A 282 -13.35 27.47 10.30
CA THR A 282 -14.38 26.64 10.92
C THR A 282 -15.73 27.37 10.98
N SER A 283 -16.83 26.65 10.71
CA SER A 283 -18.18 27.22 10.68
C SER A 283 -18.59 27.84 12.02
N GLN A 284 -18.91 29.15 12.00
CA GLN A 284 -19.35 29.90 13.18
C GLN A 284 -20.73 29.45 13.69
N GLU A 285 -21.64 29.09 12.78
CA GLU A 285 -22.97 28.57 13.13
C GLU A 285 -22.80 27.24 13.87
N TRP A 286 -21.98 26.35 13.33
CA TRP A 286 -21.70 25.06 13.93
C TRP A 286 -21.02 25.20 15.30
N LEU A 287 -20.04 26.09 15.45
CA LEU A 287 -19.39 26.34 16.74
C LEU A 287 -20.35 26.93 17.78
N THR A 288 -21.34 27.72 17.34
CA THR A 288 -22.39 28.25 18.21
C THR A 288 -23.32 27.13 18.70
N GLU A 289 -23.67 26.20 17.82
CA GLU A 289 -24.43 25.01 18.18
C GLU A 289 -23.65 24.09 19.13
N LEU A 290 -22.36 23.84 18.84
CA LEU A 290 -21.46 23.08 19.70
C LEU A 290 -21.41 23.67 21.10
N ARG A 291 -21.23 24.99 21.23
CA ARG A 291 -21.28 25.67 22.54
C ARG A 291 -22.59 25.39 23.27
N GLY A 292 -23.73 25.46 22.57
CA GLY A 292 -25.03 25.14 23.13
C GLY A 292 -25.16 23.69 23.62
N LYS A 293 -24.54 22.73 22.91
CA LYS A 293 -24.47 21.33 23.34
C LYS A 293 -23.59 21.14 24.56
N ILE A 294 -22.41 21.76 24.57
CA ILE A 294 -21.47 21.77 25.71
C ILE A 294 -22.15 22.31 26.98
N ASP A 295 -22.87 23.42 26.88
CA ASP A 295 -23.58 24.04 28.00
C ASP A 295 -24.88 23.31 28.39
N GLY A 296 -25.32 22.33 27.58
CA GLY A 296 -26.60 21.65 27.69
C GLY A 296 -26.45 20.14 27.71
N GLU A 297 -26.81 19.48 26.60
CA GLU A 297 -26.89 18.02 26.48
C GLU A 297 -25.58 17.27 26.76
N TRP A 298 -24.42 17.91 26.63
CA TRP A 298 -23.12 17.29 26.87
C TRP A 298 -22.48 17.72 28.19
N ALA A 299 -23.12 18.59 28.97
CA ALA A 299 -22.55 19.06 30.24
C ALA A 299 -22.27 17.91 31.23
N GLU A 300 -23.04 16.83 31.10
CA GLU A 300 -22.87 15.57 31.80
C GLU A 300 -23.38 14.40 30.97
N ILE A 301 -22.87 13.20 31.25
CA ILE A 301 -23.36 11.95 30.65
C ILE A 301 -23.69 10.96 31.77
N THR A 302 -24.76 10.19 31.60
CA THR A 302 -25.20 9.18 32.58
C THR A 302 -25.04 7.79 31.99
N ASP A 303 -24.42 6.87 32.74
CA ASP A 303 -24.28 5.47 32.34
C ASP A 303 -25.53 4.61 32.62
N ALA A 304 -25.46 3.33 32.26
CA ALA A 304 -26.56 2.39 32.45
C ALA A 304 -26.88 2.13 33.94
N GLU A 305 -25.89 2.30 34.82
CA GLU A 305 -26.02 2.18 36.27
C GLU A 305 -26.58 3.45 36.94
N GLY A 306 -26.77 4.53 36.18
CA GLY A 306 -27.29 5.81 36.66
C GLY A 306 -26.24 6.74 37.27
N ARG A 307 -24.95 6.43 37.13
CA ARG A 307 -23.84 7.30 37.53
C ARG A 307 -23.68 8.41 36.48
N THR A 308 -23.45 9.63 36.96
CA THR A 308 -23.37 10.81 36.10
C THR A 308 -21.97 11.38 36.14
N TYR A 309 -21.41 11.64 34.97
CA TYR A 309 -20.04 12.05 34.76
C TYR A 309 -20.02 13.45 34.14
N PRO A 310 -19.36 14.43 34.77
CA PRO A 310 -19.32 15.79 34.26
C PRO A 310 -18.33 15.94 33.11
N LEU A 311 -18.67 16.76 32.12
CA LEU A 311 -17.73 17.13 31.06
C LEU A 311 -16.56 17.95 31.63
N ALA A 312 -15.34 17.55 31.28
CA ALA A 312 -14.09 18.18 31.70
C ALA A 312 -13.32 18.80 30.51
N GLY A 313 -13.48 18.25 29.30
CA GLY A 313 -12.76 18.76 28.14
C GLY A 313 -13.39 18.42 26.80
N ILE A 314 -12.97 19.13 25.77
CA ILE A 314 -13.40 18.96 24.38
C ILE A 314 -12.16 19.09 23.49
N ALA A 315 -11.93 18.12 22.62
CA ALA A 315 -11.00 18.25 21.50
C ALA A 315 -11.78 18.23 20.17
N LEU A 316 -11.54 19.23 19.31
CA LEU A 316 -12.18 19.41 18.02
C LEU A 316 -11.18 19.21 16.88
N SER A 317 -11.51 18.33 15.94
CA SER A 317 -10.74 18.07 14.72
C SER A 317 -11.20 18.92 13.53
N LEU A 318 -10.35 19.02 12.49
CA LEU A 318 -10.64 19.76 11.25
C LEU A 318 -11.87 19.23 10.49
N ASP A 319 -12.21 17.96 10.67
CA ASP A 319 -13.38 17.28 10.09
C ASP A 319 -14.66 17.42 10.94
N TYR A 320 -14.64 18.32 11.93
CA TYR A 320 -15.72 18.56 12.89
C TYR A 320 -15.98 17.40 13.87
N THR A 321 -15.15 16.35 13.85
CA THR A 321 -15.21 15.29 14.85
C THR A 321 -14.84 15.85 16.21
N THR A 322 -15.64 15.54 17.23
CA THR A 322 -15.48 16.08 18.59
C THR A 322 -15.23 14.95 19.57
N GLU A 323 -14.15 15.03 20.33
CA GLU A 323 -13.87 14.16 21.47
C GLU A 323 -14.24 14.89 22.76
N ALA A 324 -15.25 14.38 23.46
CA ALA A 324 -15.74 14.94 24.73
C ALA A 324 -15.25 14.10 25.90
N TYR A 325 -14.49 14.72 26.80
CA TYR A 325 -13.83 14.08 27.94
C TYR A 325 -14.70 14.25 29.19
N TYR A 326 -15.18 13.16 29.77
CA TYR A 326 -16.03 13.16 30.97
C TYR A 326 -15.25 12.61 32.16
N LEU A 327 -15.24 13.33 33.27
CA LEU A 327 -14.46 13.00 34.46
C LEU A 327 -15.08 11.79 35.17
N ALA A 328 -14.36 10.67 35.19
CA ALA A 328 -14.72 9.44 35.89
C ALA A 328 -14.46 9.58 37.40
N ASP A 329 -13.33 10.18 37.77
CA ASP A 329 -12.94 10.44 39.15
C ASP A 329 -12.31 11.83 39.31
N ALA A 330 -12.88 12.61 40.22
CA ALA A 330 -12.45 13.98 40.49
C ALA A 330 -11.16 14.07 41.32
N GLU A 331 -10.81 13.04 42.09
CA GLU A 331 -9.57 13.03 42.89
C GLU A 331 -8.36 12.61 42.06
N SER A 332 -8.50 11.59 41.20
CA SER A 332 -7.43 11.14 40.32
C SER A 332 -7.28 11.98 39.05
N GLY A 333 -8.36 12.65 38.61
CA GLY A 333 -8.42 13.35 37.32
C GLY A 333 -8.71 12.43 36.13
N GLU A 334 -9.05 11.17 36.39
CA GLU A 334 -9.37 10.17 35.37
C GLU A 334 -10.62 10.57 34.58
N ALA A 335 -10.58 10.45 33.26
CA ALA A 335 -11.66 10.80 32.37
C ALA A 335 -11.78 9.81 31.21
N PHE A 336 -13.00 9.58 30.74
CA PHE A 336 -13.26 8.83 29.51
C PHE A 336 -13.69 9.74 28.37
N VAL A 337 -13.54 9.27 27.13
CA VAL A 337 -13.76 10.04 25.90
C VAL A 337 -14.98 9.52 25.16
N VAL A 338 -15.92 10.39 24.86
CA VAL A 338 -16.98 10.13 23.89
C VAL A 338 -16.64 10.86 22.60
N ARG A 339 -16.31 10.10 21.56
CA ARG A 339 -16.08 10.60 20.21
C ARG A 339 -17.42 10.76 19.49
N ARG A 340 -17.62 11.93 18.91
CA ARG A 340 -18.86 12.36 18.27
C ARG A 340 -18.60 12.84 16.86
N ASP A 341 -19.53 12.54 15.95
CA ASP A 341 -19.51 13.05 14.58
C ASP A 341 -19.83 14.56 14.52
N LYS A 342 -19.79 15.14 13.32
CA LYS A 342 -20.12 16.54 13.07
C LYS A 342 -21.54 16.95 13.49
N ASN A 343 -22.47 16.02 13.64
CA ASN A 343 -23.83 16.29 14.08
C ASN A 343 -23.99 16.13 15.60
N GLY A 344 -22.97 15.63 16.30
CA GLY A 344 -23.00 15.34 17.73
C GLY A 344 -23.42 13.92 18.09
N GLY A 345 -23.68 13.07 17.09
CA GLY A 345 -23.98 11.66 17.28
C GLY A 345 -22.75 10.93 17.83
N ILE A 346 -22.96 10.00 18.76
CA ILE A 346 -21.86 9.20 19.31
C ILE A 346 -21.42 8.20 18.25
N ILE A 347 -20.15 8.27 17.86
CA ILE A 347 -19.52 7.34 16.91
C ILE A 347 -18.57 6.36 17.60
N ALA A 348 -18.03 6.73 18.76
CA ALA A 348 -17.33 5.81 19.65
C ALA A 348 -17.36 6.35 21.09
N GLN A 349 -17.46 5.48 22.08
CA GLN A 349 -17.21 5.82 23.48
C GLN A 349 -15.98 5.04 23.92
N LYS A 350 -14.84 5.73 23.97
CA LYS A 350 -13.62 5.23 24.59
C LYS A 350 -13.74 5.50 26.08
N ASN A 351 -14.13 4.51 26.87
CA ASN A 351 -13.57 4.47 28.22
C ASN A 351 -12.05 4.44 28.06
N ASP A 352 -11.28 5.06 28.97
CA ASP A 352 -9.87 4.66 29.06
C ASP A 352 -9.90 3.13 29.13
N GLU A 353 -9.23 2.52 28.17
CA GLU A 353 -9.54 1.23 27.51
C GLU A 353 -10.21 1.36 26.10
N THR A 354 -9.39 1.52 25.03
CA THR A 354 -9.36 0.34 24.13
C THR A 354 -8.91 -0.71 25.13
N PRO A 355 -9.74 -1.68 25.56
CA PRO A 355 -9.20 -2.63 26.49
C PRO A 355 -7.92 -3.10 25.80
N GLU A 356 -6.80 -3.03 26.50
CA GLU A 356 -5.98 -4.23 26.46
C GLU A 356 -7.01 -5.31 26.66
N ARG A 357 -7.44 -5.96 25.57
CA ARG A 357 -8.40 -7.05 25.67
C ARG A 357 -7.83 -7.87 26.80
N GLU A 358 -8.58 -8.02 27.89
CA GLU A 358 -8.06 -8.71 29.06
C GLU A 358 -7.47 -10.01 28.51
N THR A 359 -6.15 -10.14 28.64
CA THR A 359 -5.46 -11.15 27.86
C THR A 359 -6.04 -12.48 28.26
N GLU A 360 -6.58 -13.21 27.30
CA GLU A 360 -7.21 -14.47 27.60
C GLU A 360 -6.13 -15.49 27.95
N TYR A 361 -6.24 -16.06 29.15
CA TYR A 361 -5.34 -17.07 29.66
C TYR A 361 -6.08 -18.37 29.90
N TYR A 362 -5.41 -19.48 29.62
CA TYR A 362 -5.81 -20.76 30.18
C TYR A 362 -5.78 -20.71 31.70
N THR A 363 -6.66 -21.48 32.33
CA THR A 363 -6.52 -21.85 33.74
C THR A 363 -5.26 -22.70 33.95
N GLU A 364 -4.83 -22.89 35.20
CA GLU A 364 -3.67 -23.74 35.52
C GLU A 364 -3.86 -25.18 35.02
N ASP A 365 -5.07 -25.74 35.16
CA ASP A 365 -5.39 -27.10 34.72
C ASP A 365 -5.41 -27.23 33.18
N GLU A 366 -5.90 -26.21 32.47
CA GLU A 366 -5.86 -26.15 31.01
C GLU A 366 -4.43 -25.99 30.50
N THR A 367 -3.64 -25.11 31.11
CA THR A 367 -2.21 -24.94 30.82
C THR A 367 -1.46 -26.27 31.02
N ALA A 368 -1.76 -27.00 32.11
CA ALA A 368 -1.19 -28.31 32.36
C ALA A 368 -1.63 -29.35 31.31
N ALA A 369 -2.89 -29.31 30.85
CA ALA A 369 -3.39 -30.20 29.80
C ALA A 369 -2.70 -29.94 28.45
N ILE A 370 -2.59 -28.67 28.05
CA ILE A 370 -1.95 -28.27 26.79
C ILE A 370 -0.45 -28.57 26.81
N THR A 371 0.27 -28.19 27.86
CA THR A 371 1.71 -28.49 27.98
C THR A 371 1.97 -30.00 28.03
N ALA A 372 1.16 -30.80 28.74
CA ALA A 372 1.27 -32.25 28.75
C ALA A 372 1.01 -32.86 27.36
N HIS A 373 0.05 -32.31 26.61
CA HIS A 373 -0.20 -32.71 25.22
C HIS A 373 0.99 -32.40 24.32
N ILE A 374 1.55 -31.19 24.42
CA ILE A 374 2.74 -30.78 23.68
C ILE A 374 3.91 -31.71 23.99
N GLU A 375 4.19 -31.97 25.27
CA GLU A 375 5.29 -32.84 25.67
C GLU A 375 5.11 -34.30 25.21
N LYS A 376 3.87 -34.78 25.16
CA LYS A 376 3.54 -36.16 24.76
C LYS A 376 3.72 -36.39 23.26
N TYR A 377 3.34 -35.44 22.42
CA TYR A 377 3.28 -35.62 20.97
C TYR A 377 4.37 -34.88 20.20
N TYR A 378 4.77 -33.70 20.68
CA TYR A 378 5.80 -32.87 20.06
C TYR A 378 7.11 -32.89 20.86
N GLY A 379 7.13 -33.29 22.13
CA GLY A 379 8.37 -33.52 22.90
C GLY A 379 8.66 -32.46 23.96
N LYS A 380 9.74 -32.67 24.71
CA LYS A 380 10.01 -31.94 25.96
C LYS A 380 10.29 -30.45 25.77
N ILE A 381 9.46 -29.61 26.40
CA ILE A 381 9.60 -28.16 26.38
C ILE A 381 10.87 -27.79 27.14
N LYS A 382 11.79 -27.07 26.49
CA LYS A 382 13.05 -26.63 27.10
C LYS A 382 12.95 -25.21 27.66
N THR A 383 12.26 -24.34 26.93
CA THR A 383 12.16 -22.91 27.25
C THR A 383 10.81 -22.42 26.75
N ILE A 384 10.24 -21.44 27.44
CA ILE A 384 9.05 -20.71 26.99
C ILE A 384 9.50 -19.27 26.74
N SER A 385 9.22 -18.75 25.55
CA SER A 385 9.40 -17.34 25.23
C SER A 385 8.08 -16.63 25.50
N HIS A 386 8.05 -15.85 26.58
CA HIS A 386 6.83 -15.18 27.02
C HIS A 386 6.43 -14.04 26.08
N ASP A 387 5.13 -13.89 25.86
CA ASP A 387 4.57 -12.69 25.26
C ASP A 387 4.67 -11.52 26.22
N ASN A 388 5.46 -10.50 25.86
CA ASN A 388 5.65 -9.34 26.72
C ASN A 388 4.63 -8.22 26.46
N ASN A 389 3.85 -8.31 25.37
CA ASN A 389 2.85 -7.31 25.02
C ASN A 389 1.63 -7.94 24.32
N PRO A 390 0.87 -8.79 25.01
CA PRO A 390 -0.27 -9.48 24.41
C PRO A 390 -1.43 -8.51 24.11
N GLY A 391 -1.76 -8.35 22.83
CA GLY A 391 -2.86 -7.51 22.33
C GLY A 391 -4.26 -8.13 22.50
N GLY A 392 -4.49 -8.96 23.52
CA GLY A 392 -5.77 -9.62 23.79
C GLY A 392 -5.74 -11.13 23.92
N VAL A 393 -4.71 -11.77 23.41
CA VAL A 393 -4.46 -13.21 23.57
C VAL A 393 -2.99 -13.42 23.89
N CYS A 394 -2.70 -14.35 24.80
CA CYS A 394 -1.32 -14.68 25.15
C CYS A 394 -0.75 -15.70 24.18
N ALA A 395 0.23 -15.33 23.35
CA ALA A 395 0.87 -16.26 22.41
C ALA A 395 2.28 -16.69 22.86
N ASP A 396 2.42 -17.12 24.12
CA ASP A 396 3.67 -17.70 24.63
C ASP A 396 4.19 -18.82 23.72
N ILE A 397 5.49 -18.82 23.40
CA ILE A 397 6.08 -19.80 22.50
C ILE A 397 6.83 -20.87 23.30
N CYS A 398 6.26 -22.08 23.36
CA CYS A 398 6.95 -23.28 23.79
C CYS A 398 8.02 -23.67 22.77
N ILE A 399 9.28 -23.70 23.21
CA ILE A 399 10.42 -24.11 22.40
C ILE A 399 10.78 -25.55 22.73
N ILE A 400 10.56 -26.45 21.77
CA ILE A 400 10.94 -27.85 21.87
C ILE A 400 12.17 -28.10 20.98
N PRO A 401 13.33 -28.47 21.56
CA PRO A 401 14.56 -28.66 20.81
C PRO A 401 14.53 -29.91 19.91
N PRO A 402 15.49 -30.01 18.96
CA PRO A 402 15.72 -31.23 18.20
C PRO A 402 16.03 -32.42 19.12
N SER A 403 15.61 -33.61 18.69
CA SER A 403 15.93 -34.90 19.29
C SER A 403 16.49 -35.86 18.23
N ILE A 404 16.96 -37.04 18.64
CA ILE A 404 17.45 -38.07 17.71
C ILE A 404 16.35 -38.51 16.72
N GLU A 405 15.09 -38.52 17.15
CA GLU A 405 13.95 -38.90 16.32
C GLU A 405 13.40 -37.72 15.50
N ARG A 406 13.77 -36.49 15.87
CA ARG A 406 13.26 -35.25 15.30
C ARG A 406 14.35 -34.19 15.18
N ASP A 407 15.02 -34.16 14.04
CA ASP A 407 16.20 -33.32 13.80
C ASP A 407 15.86 -31.84 13.47
N TYR A 408 14.85 -31.28 14.15
CA TYR A 408 14.37 -29.90 13.98
C TYR A 408 13.77 -29.37 15.30
N TYR A 409 13.78 -28.04 15.45
CA TYR A 409 13.02 -27.36 16.50
C TYR A 409 11.54 -27.35 16.17
N THR A 410 10.70 -27.43 17.19
CA THR A 410 9.27 -27.12 17.05
C THR A 410 8.94 -26.00 18.01
N LEU A 411 8.40 -24.92 17.47
CA LEU A 411 7.82 -23.81 18.21
C LEU A 411 6.31 -23.99 18.21
N VAL A 412 5.68 -23.87 19.37
CA VAL A 412 4.23 -24.03 19.51
C VAL A 412 3.73 -22.91 20.40
N THR A 413 2.66 -22.22 20.00
CA THR A 413 1.98 -21.29 20.90
C THR A 413 1.38 -22.06 22.09
N CYS A 414 1.28 -21.41 23.23
CA CYS A 414 0.70 -21.95 24.44
C CYS A 414 -0.06 -20.84 25.15
N GLY A 415 -1.33 -20.67 24.77
CA GLY A 415 -2.20 -19.59 25.24
C GLY A 415 -3.06 -19.00 24.13
N ALA A 416 -2.69 -19.19 22.86
CA ALA A 416 -3.49 -18.71 21.73
C ALA A 416 -4.90 -19.37 21.72
N GLY A 417 -4.99 -20.63 22.11
CA GLY A 417 -6.27 -21.34 22.18
C GLY A 417 -7.09 -21.06 23.44
N ALA A 418 -6.62 -20.17 24.33
CA ALA A 418 -7.45 -19.64 25.41
C ALA A 418 -8.60 -18.81 24.85
N HIS A 419 -8.38 -18.16 23.70
CA HIS A 419 -9.41 -17.46 22.95
C HIS A 419 -10.36 -18.42 22.24
N VAL A 420 -11.67 -18.10 22.29
CA VAL A 420 -12.73 -18.77 21.53
C VAL A 420 -13.06 -17.93 20.31
N MET A 421 -12.63 -18.39 19.14
CA MET A 421 -12.83 -17.72 17.85
C MET A 421 -14.31 -17.71 17.43
N ASP A 422 -14.69 -16.72 16.63
CA ASP A 422 -16.05 -16.59 16.12
C ASP A 422 -16.25 -17.44 14.85
N LEU A 423 -16.85 -18.62 15.03
CA LEU A 423 -17.12 -19.55 13.94
C LEU A 423 -18.40 -19.18 13.17
N PRO A 424 -18.41 -19.34 11.83
CA PRO A 424 -19.63 -19.28 11.03
C PRO A 424 -20.70 -20.23 11.56
N GLU A 425 -21.97 -19.89 11.36
CA GLU A 425 -23.12 -20.64 11.90
C GLU A 425 -23.06 -22.14 11.56
N GLU A 426 -22.55 -22.49 10.37
CA GLU A 426 -22.40 -23.87 9.89
C GLU A 426 -21.35 -24.67 10.68
N LEU A 427 -20.46 -24.00 11.40
CA LEU A 427 -19.33 -24.58 12.14
C LEU A 427 -19.47 -24.41 13.67
N LYS A 428 -20.51 -23.74 14.17
CA LYS A 428 -20.68 -23.47 15.62
C LYS A 428 -20.72 -24.72 16.50
N ASP A 429 -21.24 -25.83 15.98
CA ASP A 429 -21.28 -27.13 16.70
C ASP A 429 -20.00 -27.97 16.53
N SER A 430 -18.94 -27.41 15.91
CA SER A 430 -17.67 -28.10 15.68
C SER A 430 -16.64 -27.84 16.79
N ASP A 431 -15.70 -28.78 16.96
CA ASP A 431 -14.60 -28.67 17.93
C ASP A 431 -13.46 -27.73 17.45
N MET A 432 -13.76 -26.72 16.62
CA MET A 432 -12.76 -25.89 15.90
C MET A 432 -12.60 -24.47 16.44
N SER A 433 -13.31 -24.10 17.49
CA SER A 433 -13.36 -22.72 17.99
C SER A 433 -12.09 -22.27 18.72
N ARG A 434 -11.13 -23.16 18.97
CA ARG A 434 -9.87 -22.87 19.67
C ARG A 434 -8.68 -23.45 18.93
N ALA A 435 -7.56 -22.73 18.87
CA ALA A 435 -6.38 -23.15 18.12
C ALA A 435 -5.05 -22.78 18.79
N GLU A 436 -4.07 -23.68 18.70
CA GLU A 436 -2.64 -23.39 18.84
C GLU A 436 -1.95 -23.50 17.48
N LEU A 437 -0.94 -22.68 17.27
CA LEU A 437 -0.15 -22.62 16.05
C LEU A 437 1.23 -23.22 16.30
N MET A 438 1.80 -23.87 15.30
CA MET A 438 3.15 -24.43 15.39
C MET A 438 3.97 -24.19 14.13
N ILE A 439 5.28 -24.00 14.27
CA ILE A 439 6.23 -23.93 13.16
C ILE A 439 7.48 -24.77 13.47
N CYS A 440 8.01 -25.45 12.46
CA CYS A 440 9.17 -26.32 12.60
C CYS A 440 10.40 -25.67 11.95
N LEU A 441 11.50 -25.55 12.70
CA LEU A 441 12.70 -24.82 12.26
C LEU A 441 13.93 -25.76 12.21
N PRO A 442 14.88 -25.55 11.29
CA PRO A 442 16.12 -26.30 11.22
C PRO A 442 16.86 -26.35 12.56
N LYS A 443 17.55 -27.46 12.85
CA LYS A 443 18.28 -27.65 14.12
C LYS A 443 19.37 -26.62 14.41
N ASP A 444 19.85 -25.91 13.40
CA ASP A 444 20.89 -24.89 13.45
C ASP A 444 20.35 -23.46 13.59
N TRP A 445 19.01 -23.29 13.62
CA TRP A 445 18.32 -22.03 13.84
C TRP A 445 18.72 -21.34 15.16
N LYS A 446 18.87 -20.01 15.15
CA LYS A 446 19.36 -19.23 16.30
C LYS A 446 18.20 -18.69 17.16
N ILE A 447 17.72 -19.52 18.10
CA ILE A 447 16.55 -19.20 18.94
C ILE A 447 16.80 -18.04 19.93
N SER A 448 17.95 -18.00 20.63
CA SER A 448 18.18 -17.08 21.77
C SER A 448 19.02 -15.83 21.48
N ASP A 449 19.85 -15.85 20.44
CA ASP A 449 20.93 -14.88 20.22
C ASP A 449 20.98 -14.34 18.77
N GLY A 450 19.87 -14.47 18.04
CA GLY A 450 19.75 -14.03 16.64
C GLY A 450 18.92 -12.76 16.51
N GLY A 451 19.39 -11.79 15.71
CA GLY A 451 18.60 -10.63 15.30
C GLY A 451 17.40 -11.00 14.41
N ASP A 452 16.70 -10.00 13.85
CA ASP A 452 15.37 -10.11 13.23
C ASP A 452 15.17 -11.30 12.28
N VAL A 453 16.18 -11.64 11.48
CA VAL A 453 16.17 -12.77 10.52
C VAL A 453 15.94 -14.15 11.17
N TRP A 454 16.16 -14.26 12.49
CA TRP A 454 15.93 -15.50 13.24
C TRP A 454 14.63 -15.48 14.04
N GLN A 455 14.02 -14.30 14.26
CA GLN A 455 12.84 -14.13 15.11
C GLN A 455 11.53 -14.14 14.34
N TRP A 456 11.55 -13.86 13.03
CA TRP A 456 10.34 -13.79 12.22
C TRP A 456 9.41 -15.01 12.34
N PRO A 457 9.85 -16.28 12.49
CA PRO A 457 8.92 -17.40 12.61
C PRO A 457 8.07 -17.34 13.89
N ALA A 458 8.67 -16.90 15.01
CA ALA A 458 7.94 -16.72 16.26
C ALA A 458 7.00 -15.53 16.17
N ASN A 459 7.42 -14.45 15.49
CA ASN A 459 6.58 -13.27 15.26
C ASN A 459 5.37 -13.61 14.39
N VAL A 460 5.53 -14.45 13.35
CA VAL A 460 4.43 -14.94 12.52
C VAL A 460 3.40 -15.71 13.36
N LEU A 461 3.84 -16.56 14.29
CA LEU A 461 2.90 -17.26 15.20
C LEU A 461 2.10 -16.29 16.07
N ARG A 462 2.76 -15.29 16.68
CA ARG A 462 2.10 -14.29 17.52
C ARG A 462 1.12 -13.44 16.71
N TRP A 463 1.54 -13.01 15.52
CA TRP A 463 0.72 -12.22 14.61
C TRP A 463 -0.55 -12.96 14.15
N ILE A 464 -0.45 -14.25 13.78
CA ILE A 464 -1.63 -15.04 13.42
C ILE A 464 -2.55 -15.24 14.64
N ALA A 465 -2.00 -15.41 15.85
CA ALA A 465 -2.81 -15.52 17.07
C ALA A 465 -3.58 -14.22 17.37
N GLU A 466 -2.94 -13.06 17.16
CA GLU A 466 -3.59 -11.75 17.30
C GLU A 466 -4.75 -11.60 16.29
N ILE A 467 -4.53 -11.90 15.01
CA ILE A 467 -5.58 -11.90 13.97
C ILE A 467 -6.71 -12.85 14.36
N ALA A 468 -6.39 -14.06 14.80
CA ALA A 468 -7.38 -15.05 15.19
C ALA A 468 -8.24 -14.59 16.38
N SER A 469 -7.76 -13.63 17.17
CA SER A 469 -8.53 -13.06 18.26
C SER A 469 -9.51 -11.98 17.81
N GLU A 470 -9.34 -11.35 16.65
CA GLU A 470 -10.17 -10.23 16.19
C GLU A 470 -11.67 -10.56 16.16
N PRO A 471 -12.57 -9.58 16.39
CA PRO A 471 -14.00 -9.80 16.25
C PRO A 471 -14.35 -10.36 14.86
N ASP A 472 -15.38 -11.21 14.79
CA ASP A 472 -15.88 -11.83 13.55
C ASP A 472 -14.81 -12.62 12.76
N THR A 473 -13.76 -13.12 13.43
CA THR A 473 -12.63 -13.82 12.82
C THR A 473 -12.43 -15.23 13.37
N TRP A 474 -11.96 -16.14 12.52
CA TRP A 474 -11.50 -17.48 12.90
C TRP A 474 -10.43 -18.01 11.94
N ILE A 475 -9.64 -18.96 12.43
CA ILE A 475 -8.62 -19.65 11.64
C ILE A 475 -8.86 -21.16 11.60
N GLY A 476 -8.50 -21.78 10.48
CA GLY A 476 -8.69 -23.21 10.25
C GLY A 476 -7.74 -23.79 9.22
N TRP A 477 -7.83 -25.11 9.03
CA TRP A 477 -7.07 -25.80 8.00
C TRP A 477 -7.38 -25.22 6.62
N GLY A 478 -6.33 -24.98 5.83
CA GLY A 478 -6.45 -24.44 4.49
C GLY A 478 -6.50 -22.92 4.40
N HIS A 479 -6.58 -22.21 5.53
CA HIS A 479 -6.50 -20.75 5.55
C HIS A 479 -5.09 -20.27 5.25
N THR A 480 -5.02 -19.07 4.68
CA THR A 480 -3.78 -18.38 4.34
C THR A 480 -3.81 -16.99 4.95
N ILE A 481 -2.72 -16.57 5.60
CA ILE A 481 -2.60 -15.28 6.27
C ILE A 481 -1.34 -14.57 5.77
N GLY A 482 -1.46 -13.31 5.34
CA GLY A 482 -0.36 -12.53 4.76
C GLY A 482 -0.37 -12.45 3.24
N GLY A 483 0.80 -12.20 2.66
CA GLY A 483 0.98 -11.88 1.24
C GLY A 483 1.56 -10.48 1.00
N GLY A 484 2.16 -10.28 -0.16
CA GLY A 484 2.70 -9.00 -0.65
C GLY A 484 4.05 -8.58 -0.09
N ARG A 485 4.43 -9.01 1.13
CA ARG A 485 5.74 -8.71 1.74
C ARG A 485 6.35 -9.93 2.40
N ALA A 486 7.62 -10.22 2.09
CA ALA A 486 8.36 -11.29 2.75
C ALA A 486 8.48 -11.09 4.27
N PHE A 487 8.45 -12.19 5.02
CA PHE A 487 8.50 -12.16 6.50
C PHE A 487 9.82 -11.64 7.06
N SER A 488 10.90 -11.73 6.30
CA SER A 488 12.23 -11.27 6.67
C SER A 488 13.05 -11.01 5.41
N ARG A 489 14.11 -10.20 5.54
CA ARG A 489 15.01 -9.83 4.43
C ARG A 489 15.81 -11.00 3.83
N ASP A 490 15.88 -12.15 4.50
CA ASP A 490 16.64 -13.33 4.08
C ASP A 490 15.76 -14.45 3.50
N THR A 491 14.49 -14.13 3.22
CA THR A 491 13.53 -15.02 2.59
C THR A 491 12.59 -14.23 1.69
N GLU A 492 11.97 -14.91 0.73
CA GLU A 492 10.88 -14.36 -0.09
C GLU A 492 9.51 -14.92 0.34
N LEU A 493 9.48 -15.82 1.34
CA LEU A 493 8.26 -16.34 1.94
C LEU A 493 7.49 -15.18 2.59
N CYS A 494 6.25 -14.96 2.16
CA CYS A 494 5.46 -13.76 2.50
C CYS A 494 4.07 -14.06 3.06
N ALA A 495 3.62 -15.32 3.00
CA ALA A 495 2.33 -15.73 3.53
C ALA A 495 2.43 -17.03 4.32
N ALA A 496 1.47 -17.28 5.20
CA ALA A 496 1.40 -18.44 6.08
C ALA A 496 0.21 -19.33 5.68
N PHE A 497 0.48 -20.57 5.32
CA PHE A 497 -0.55 -21.59 5.06
C PHE A 497 -0.77 -22.48 6.28
N LEU A 498 -2.02 -22.63 6.72
CA LEU A 498 -2.37 -23.46 7.88
C LEU A 498 -2.66 -24.91 7.47
N ALA A 499 -1.72 -25.79 7.77
CA ALA A 499 -1.79 -27.22 7.48
C ALA A 499 -2.05 -28.07 8.74
N ALA A 500 -2.34 -29.35 8.53
CA ALA A 500 -2.42 -30.32 9.61
C ALA A 500 -1.00 -30.66 10.13
N PRO A 501 -0.83 -30.97 11.43
CA PRO A 501 0.46 -31.40 11.97
C PRO A 501 1.03 -32.61 11.21
N GLN A 502 2.28 -32.48 10.78
CA GLN A 502 3.01 -33.50 10.01
C GLN A 502 3.80 -34.43 10.92
N ASN A 503 4.03 -35.68 10.49
CA ASN A 503 4.85 -36.67 11.20
C ASN A 503 4.43 -36.99 12.65
N VAL A 504 3.17 -36.77 12.99
CA VAL A 504 2.59 -37.12 14.29
C VAL A 504 1.29 -37.91 14.11
N LYS A 505 0.84 -38.56 15.18
CA LYS A 505 -0.44 -39.30 15.14
C LYS A 505 -1.61 -38.32 15.15
N LYS A 506 -2.78 -38.74 14.63
CA LYS A 506 -3.99 -37.89 14.58
C LYS A 506 -4.44 -37.38 15.96
N GLU A 507 -4.16 -38.14 17.02
CA GLU A 507 -4.43 -37.70 18.39
C GLU A 507 -3.63 -36.46 18.80
N ALA A 508 -2.53 -36.15 18.11
CA ALA A 508 -1.77 -34.92 18.35
C ALA A 508 -2.50 -33.67 17.85
N PHE A 509 -3.43 -33.81 16.89
CA PHE A 509 -4.03 -32.67 16.19
C PHE A 509 -4.97 -31.86 17.08
N ARG A 510 -5.44 -32.46 18.19
CA ARG A 510 -6.37 -31.82 19.12
C ARG A 510 -6.05 -32.22 20.56
N ALA A 511 -5.91 -31.24 21.44
CA ALA A 511 -5.85 -31.47 22.88
C ALA A 511 -7.24 -31.32 23.49
N ALA A 512 -7.58 -32.16 24.47
CA ALA A 512 -8.81 -32.01 25.24
C ALA A 512 -8.53 -31.17 26.49
N LEU A 513 -9.31 -30.11 26.69
CA LEU A 513 -9.32 -29.33 27.92
C LEU A 513 -10.11 -30.08 29.02
N PRO A 514 -9.88 -29.78 30.31
CA PRO A 514 -10.62 -30.40 31.43
C PRO A 514 -12.15 -30.26 31.31
N GLY A 515 -12.64 -29.18 30.69
CA GLY A 515 -14.06 -28.93 30.43
C GLY A 515 -14.66 -29.78 29.29
N GLY A 516 -13.84 -30.51 28.52
CA GLY A 516 -14.27 -31.35 27.40
C GLY A 516 -14.18 -30.67 26.03
N GLU A 517 -14.03 -29.34 25.99
CA GLU A 517 -13.67 -28.59 24.78
C GLU A 517 -12.31 -29.05 24.23
N LYS A 518 -12.05 -28.78 22.95
CA LYS A 518 -10.81 -29.16 22.30
C LYS A 518 -10.10 -27.96 21.68
N VAL A 519 -8.77 -28.02 21.71
CA VAL A 519 -7.90 -27.04 21.07
C VAL A 519 -7.23 -27.71 19.86
N CYS A 520 -7.43 -27.16 18.67
CA CYS A 520 -6.80 -27.62 17.43
C CYS A 520 -5.33 -27.20 17.35
N PHE A 521 -4.47 -28.02 16.76
CA PHE A 521 -3.08 -27.65 16.46
C PHE A 521 -2.93 -27.48 14.95
N TYR A 522 -2.51 -26.31 14.50
CA TYR A 522 -2.24 -26.02 13.09
C TYR A 522 -0.77 -25.76 12.85
N LEU A 523 -0.22 -26.47 11.87
CA LEU A 523 1.15 -26.26 11.38
C LEU A 523 1.16 -25.10 10.39
N VAL A 524 1.94 -24.07 10.70
CA VAL A 524 2.20 -22.94 9.82
C VAL A 524 3.31 -23.32 8.84
N ILE A 525 2.98 -23.34 7.55
CA ILE A 525 3.92 -23.50 6.45
C ILE A 525 4.06 -22.14 5.75
N PRO A 526 5.21 -21.46 5.84
CA PRO A 526 5.45 -20.25 5.08
C PRO A 526 5.51 -20.54 3.58
N ILE A 527 4.85 -19.69 2.79
CA ILE A 527 4.68 -19.81 1.34
C ILE A 527 5.03 -18.51 0.61
N TYR A 528 5.36 -18.64 -0.68
CA TYR A 528 5.61 -17.55 -1.61
C TYR A 528 4.30 -16.87 -2.04
N GLN A 529 4.40 -15.70 -2.69
CA GLN A 529 3.23 -14.99 -3.19
C GLN A 529 2.53 -15.81 -4.28
N GLU A 530 3.31 -16.40 -5.18
CA GLU A 530 2.83 -17.23 -6.28
C GLU A 530 2.12 -18.48 -5.77
N GLU A 531 2.56 -19.04 -4.63
CA GLU A 531 1.91 -20.18 -3.98
C GLU A 531 0.61 -19.78 -3.28
N LEU A 532 0.54 -18.55 -2.74
CA LEU A 532 -0.69 -17.97 -2.22
C LEU A 532 -1.71 -17.73 -3.34
N ASP A 533 -1.24 -17.22 -4.48
CA ASP A 533 -2.06 -17.01 -5.67
C ASP A 533 -2.55 -18.36 -6.23
N TYR A 534 -1.67 -19.36 -6.28
CA TYR A 534 -2.02 -20.73 -6.66
C TYR A 534 -3.11 -21.30 -5.73
N LYS A 535 -2.99 -21.13 -4.42
CA LYS A 535 -4.03 -21.54 -3.46
C LYS A 535 -5.35 -20.83 -3.69
N THR A 536 -5.31 -19.56 -4.09
CA THR A 536 -6.53 -18.78 -4.39
C THR A 536 -7.25 -19.35 -5.61
N ALA A 537 -6.51 -19.78 -6.63
CA ALA A 537 -7.07 -20.39 -7.83
C ALA A 537 -7.50 -21.87 -7.63
N HIS A 538 -6.75 -22.67 -6.87
CA HIS A 538 -6.92 -24.14 -6.81
C HIS A 538 -7.43 -24.66 -5.46
N GLY A 539 -7.67 -23.77 -4.51
CA GLY A 539 -8.06 -24.11 -3.15
C GLY A 539 -6.94 -24.71 -2.29
N ALA A 540 -7.27 -24.98 -1.03
CA ALA A 540 -6.32 -25.47 -0.03
C ALA A 540 -5.80 -26.88 -0.34
N ASP A 541 -6.65 -27.78 -0.83
CA ASP A 541 -6.24 -29.12 -1.26
C ASP A 541 -5.25 -29.04 -2.43
N GLY A 542 -5.49 -28.15 -3.38
CA GLY A 542 -4.60 -27.93 -4.53
C GLY A 542 -3.21 -27.51 -4.10
N LEU A 543 -3.09 -26.48 -3.25
CA LEU A 543 -1.79 -26.07 -2.72
C LEU A 543 -1.15 -27.18 -1.87
N SER A 544 -1.92 -27.86 -1.02
CA SER A 544 -1.39 -28.95 -0.18
C SER A 544 -0.82 -30.09 -1.02
N SER A 545 -1.47 -30.47 -2.11
CA SER A 545 -0.97 -31.48 -3.06
C SER A 545 0.29 -31.00 -3.75
N ARG A 546 0.31 -29.76 -4.24
CA ARG A 546 1.48 -29.18 -4.92
C ARG A 546 2.72 -29.15 -4.03
N LEU A 547 2.58 -28.66 -2.79
CA LEU A 547 3.66 -28.64 -1.82
C LEU A 547 4.18 -30.06 -1.53
N ALA A 548 3.28 -31.04 -1.42
CA ALA A 548 3.65 -32.43 -1.19
C ALA A 548 4.37 -33.07 -2.40
N ASP A 549 3.87 -32.84 -3.62
CA ASP A 549 4.43 -33.38 -4.85
C ASP A 549 5.81 -32.78 -5.17
N ALA A 550 6.00 -31.50 -4.85
CA ALA A 550 7.30 -30.83 -4.90
C ALA A 550 8.27 -31.30 -3.80
N GLY A 551 7.82 -32.15 -2.87
CA GLY A 551 8.62 -32.63 -1.75
C GLY A 551 8.96 -31.52 -0.75
N THR A 552 8.11 -30.50 -0.64
CA THR A 552 8.32 -29.38 0.29
C THR A 552 8.34 -29.88 1.72
N SER A 553 9.44 -29.60 2.41
CA SER A 553 9.57 -29.89 3.83
C SER A 553 8.69 -28.95 4.65
N PHE A 554 8.01 -29.48 5.67
CA PHE A 554 7.33 -28.66 6.67
C PHE A 554 8.29 -28.01 7.67
N VAL A 555 9.56 -28.40 7.66
CA VAL A 555 10.63 -27.68 8.36
C VAL A 555 11.04 -26.51 7.48
N VAL A 556 10.94 -25.29 8.01
CA VAL A 556 11.18 -24.05 7.29
C VAL A 556 12.57 -24.05 6.67
N ASP A 557 12.63 -23.78 5.38
CA ASP A 557 13.83 -23.38 4.67
C ASP A 557 13.56 -22.02 4.03
N PRO A 558 14.17 -20.93 4.54
CA PRO A 558 13.98 -19.57 4.02
C PRO A 558 14.28 -19.42 2.52
N ARG A 559 15.02 -20.37 1.93
CA ARG A 559 15.47 -20.35 0.54
C ARG A 559 15.03 -21.59 -0.24
N ARG A 560 13.99 -22.30 0.22
CA ARG A 560 13.43 -23.41 -0.57
C ARG A 560 13.00 -22.91 -1.94
N PRO A 561 13.06 -23.72 -3.00
CA PRO A 561 12.47 -23.34 -4.27
C PRO A 561 10.98 -22.99 -4.10
N ASN A 562 10.55 -21.95 -4.81
CA ASN A 562 9.13 -21.68 -4.97
C ASN A 562 8.53 -22.80 -5.83
N THR A 563 7.47 -23.44 -5.34
CA THR A 563 6.84 -24.55 -6.07
C THR A 563 6.05 -24.08 -7.29
N CYS A 564 5.87 -22.77 -7.43
CA CYS A 564 5.26 -22.11 -8.59
C CYS A 564 6.29 -21.38 -9.47
N ASP A 565 7.59 -21.35 -9.08
CA ASP A 565 8.65 -20.82 -9.95
C ASP A 565 8.96 -21.77 -11.10
N GLY A 566 9.08 -21.23 -12.31
CA GLY A 566 9.46 -21.99 -13.50
C GLY A 566 8.35 -22.16 -14.54
N GLY A 567 7.22 -21.46 -14.42
CA GLY A 567 6.25 -21.31 -15.51
C GLY A 567 5.60 -22.63 -15.94
N ALA A 568 5.16 -23.43 -14.97
CA ALA A 568 4.26 -24.54 -15.22
C ALA A 568 3.19 -24.61 -14.12
N ASP A 569 1.95 -24.49 -14.58
CA ASP A 569 0.65 -24.71 -13.93
C ASP A 569 0.04 -23.49 -13.22
N GLU A 570 -1.06 -22.88 -13.67
CA GLU A 570 -1.96 -23.13 -14.80
C GLU A 570 -2.00 -21.84 -15.64
N ILE A 571 -1.88 -21.96 -16.96
CA ILE A 571 -2.41 -20.95 -17.88
C ILE A 571 -3.85 -20.72 -17.40
N PRO A 572 -4.25 -19.52 -16.92
CA PRO A 572 -5.64 -19.26 -16.58
C PRO A 572 -6.52 -19.85 -17.67
N PRO A 573 -7.62 -20.57 -17.39
CA PRO A 573 -8.43 -21.14 -18.46
C PRO A 573 -8.89 -20.09 -19.47
N GLU A 574 -8.89 -18.81 -19.09
CA GLU A 574 -9.16 -17.68 -19.95
C GLU A 574 -7.93 -17.11 -20.68
N LEU A 575 -6.69 -17.55 -20.42
CA LEU A 575 -5.47 -17.05 -21.06
C LEU A 575 -5.27 -17.70 -22.43
N MET A 576 -5.26 -16.88 -23.47
CA MET A 576 -5.01 -17.29 -24.85
C MET A 576 -3.52 -17.23 -25.20
N ASP A 577 -2.83 -16.17 -24.77
CA ASP A 577 -1.45 -15.89 -25.14
C ASP A 577 -0.79 -14.96 -24.11
N ASP A 578 0.48 -15.18 -23.80
CA ASP A 578 1.27 -14.42 -22.82
C ASP A 578 2.61 -13.97 -23.42
N ALA A 579 2.84 -12.66 -23.45
CA ALA A 579 4.07 -12.07 -23.93
C ALA A 579 5.31 -12.53 -23.16
N GLU A 580 5.17 -12.94 -21.88
CA GLU A 580 6.29 -13.41 -21.08
C GLU A 580 6.91 -14.70 -21.63
N TRP A 581 6.13 -15.55 -22.30
CA TRP A 581 6.66 -16.73 -22.99
C TRP A 581 7.60 -16.32 -24.13
N HIS A 582 7.16 -15.37 -24.95
CA HIS A 582 7.92 -14.85 -26.09
C HIS A 582 9.15 -14.04 -25.64
N LEU A 583 9.01 -13.25 -24.57
CA LEU A 583 10.13 -12.50 -23.97
C LEU A 583 11.19 -13.42 -23.39
N LYS A 584 10.79 -14.54 -22.77
CA LYS A 584 11.71 -15.55 -22.25
C LYS A 584 12.52 -16.18 -23.38
N ASP A 585 11.92 -16.48 -24.52
CA ASP A 585 12.64 -17.00 -25.69
C ASP A 585 13.56 -15.95 -26.30
N LEU A 586 13.10 -14.71 -26.46
CA LEU A 586 13.92 -13.59 -26.94
C LEU A 586 15.16 -13.37 -26.07
N ARG A 587 14.97 -13.26 -24.74
CA ARG A 587 16.04 -13.06 -23.76
C ARG A 587 16.94 -14.30 -23.65
N GLY A 588 16.35 -15.48 -23.55
CA GLY A 588 17.05 -16.75 -23.36
C GLY A 588 17.89 -17.17 -24.57
N LYS A 589 17.40 -16.91 -25.78
CA LYS A 589 18.14 -17.15 -27.04
C LYS A 589 19.03 -15.96 -27.44
N ASN A 590 19.01 -14.87 -26.66
CA ASN A 590 19.79 -13.66 -26.88
C ASN A 590 19.63 -13.10 -28.30
N LEU A 591 18.37 -13.01 -28.76
CA LEU A 591 18.03 -12.53 -30.10
C LEU A 591 18.27 -11.03 -30.22
N PRO A 592 18.78 -10.53 -31.37
CA PRO A 592 19.08 -9.12 -31.57
C PRO A 592 17.83 -8.30 -31.95
N LEU A 593 16.77 -8.42 -31.15
CA LEU A 593 15.46 -7.79 -31.38
C LEU A 593 15.03 -6.96 -30.17
N ASP A 594 14.23 -5.92 -30.42
CA ASP A 594 13.60 -5.14 -29.35
C ASP A 594 12.49 -5.98 -28.69
N GLU A 595 12.36 -5.90 -27.36
CA GLU A 595 11.34 -6.64 -26.60
C GLU A 595 9.92 -6.35 -27.07
N ILE A 596 9.65 -5.19 -27.69
CA ILE A 596 8.34 -4.86 -28.26
C ILE A 596 7.90 -5.85 -29.36
N THR A 597 8.84 -6.60 -29.96
CA THR A 597 8.53 -7.62 -30.98
C THR A 597 7.73 -8.80 -30.42
N ALA A 598 7.89 -9.13 -29.12
CA ALA A 598 7.16 -10.20 -28.43
C ALA A 598 5.63 -10.01 -28.42
N TYR A 599 5.16 -8.78 -28.64
CA TYR A 599 3.73 -8.41 -28.58
C TYR A 599 3.07 -8.38 -29.98
N GLY A 600 3.82 -8.69 -31.05
CA GLY A 600 3.42 -8.43 -32.43
C GLY A 600 2.15 -9.16 -32.89
N HIS A 601 2.16 -10.50 -32.88
CA HIS A 601 1.02 -11.28 -33.35
C HIS A 601 -0.22 -11.12 -32.45
N MET A 602 -0.02 -10.88 -31.14
CA MET A 602 -1.09 -10.54 -30.20
C MET A 602 -1.79 -9.23 -30.60
N ALA A 603 -1.01 -8.19 -30.90
CA ALA A 603 -1.53 -6.89 -31.34
C ALA A 603 -2.31 -7.00 -32.66
N ILE A 604 -1.88 -7.86 -33.60
CA ILE A 604 -2.56 -8.10 -34.87
C ILE A 604 -3.93 -8.74 -34.64
N TYR A 605 -4.00 -9.80 -33.82
CA TYR A 605 -5.25 -10.49 -33.53
C TYR A 605 -6.25 -9.57 -32.84
N LEU A 606 -5.79 -8.85 -31.81
CA LEU A 606 -6.61 -7.88 -31.08
C LEU A 606 -7.16 -6.78 -31.99
N ARG A 607 -6.32 -6.20 -32.86
CA ARG A 607 -6.76 -5.18 -33.82
C ARG A 607 -7.84 -5.71 -34.76
N TRP A 608 -7.65 -6.93 -35.29
CA TRP A 608 -8.64 -7.55 -36.16
C TRP A 608 -9.99 -7.76 -35.44
N CYS A 609 -9.98 -8.22 -34.18
CA CYS A 609 -11.19 -8.37 -33.37
C CYS A 609 -11.91 -7.04 -33.12
N ILE A 610 -11.17 -5.95 -32.86
CA ILE A 610 -11.73 -4.60 -32.73
C ILE A 610 -12.39 -4.16 -34.04
N GLU A 611 -11.70 -4.30 -35.18
CA GLU A 611 -12.22 -3.91 -36.50
C GLU A 611 -13.48 -4.71 -36.91
N ARG A 612 -13.66 -5.92 -36.36
CA ARG A 612 -14.83 -6.79 -36.58
C ARG A 612 -15.94 -6.63 -35.55
N GLY A 613 -15.72 -5.82 -34.51
CA GLY A 613 -16.70 -5.60 -33.44
C GLY A 613 -16.94 -6.84 -32.57
N LEU A 614 -15.88 -7.61 -32.30
CA LEU A 614 -15.91 -8.86 -31.53
C LEU A 614 -15.48 -8.68 -30.06
N MET A 615 -15.46 -7.45 -29.56
CA MET A 615 -14.96 -7.12 -28.22
C MET A 615 -16.07 -7.16 -27.18
N SER A 616 -15.76 -7.56 -25.95
CA SER A 616 -16.74 -7.65 -24.87
C SER A 616 -17.30 -6.27 -24.48
N ALA A 617 -18.47 -6.27 -23.82
CA ALA A 617 -19.06 -5.03 -23.31
C ALA A 617 -18.16 -4.34 -22.28
N ASP A 618 -17.44 -5.11 -21.46
CA ASP A 618 -16.51 -4.59 -20.47
C ASP A 618 -15.26 -4.00 -21.13
N PHE A 619 -14.70 -4.67 -22.14
CA PHE A 619 -13.60 -4.12 -22.93
C PHE A 619 -14.02 -2.81 -23.62
N THR A 620 -15.21 -2.79 -24.22
CA THR A 620 -15.76 -1.61 -24.89
C THR A 620 -15.96 -0.44 -23.92
N ARG A 621 -16.44 -0.70 -22.71
CA ARG A 621 -16.62 0.32 -21.67
C ARG A 621 -15.28 0.87 -21.19
N LYS A 622 -14.29 0.01 -20.97
CA LYS A 622 -12.98 0.39 -20.39
C LYS A 622 -12.06 1.03 -21.43
N TYR A 623 -12.05 0.52 -22.66
CA TYR A 623 -11.07 0.90 -23.70
C TYR A 623 -11.73 1.48 -24.96
N GLY A 624 -12.94 2.06 -24.84
CA GLY A 624 -13.70 2.61 -25.95
C GLY A 624 -12.96 3.66 -26.79
N ASN A 625 -12.06 4.44 -26.17
CA ASN A 625 -11.20 5.39 -26.88
C ASN A 625 -10.18 4.70 -27.81
N VAL A 626 -9.55 3.63 -27.35
CA VAL A 626 -8.61 2.84 -28.16
C VAL A 626 -9.34 2.18 -29.32
N MET A 627 -10.53 1.61 -29.07
CA MET A 627 -11.36 1.03 -30.13
C MET A 627 -11.73 2.07 -31.18
N LYS A 628 -12.13 3.27 -30.76
CA LYS A 628 -12.46 4.37 -31.67
C LYS A 628 -11.27 4.74 -32.56
N GLN A 629 -10.08 4.92 -31.97
CA GLN A 629 -8.86 5.24 -32.72
C GLN A 629 -8.46 4.14 -33.71
N VAL A 630 -8.64 2.87 -33.36
CA VAL A 630 -8.41 1.74 -34.27
C VAL A 630 -9.39 1.77 -35.43
N LEU A 631 -10.68 1.94 -35.16
CA LEU A 631 -11.74 1.98 -36.17
C LEU A 631 -11.62 3.19 -37.12
N GLU A 632 -11.09 4.31 -36.62
CA GLU A 632 -10.81 5.51 -37.41
C GLU A 632 -9.45 5.42 -38.16
N GLY A 633 -8.65 4.39 -37.89
CA GLY A 633 -7.32 4.18 -38.47
C GLY A 633 -6.23 5.09 -37.91
N GLU A 634 -6.51 5.79 -36.80
CA GLU A 634 -5.56 6.67 -36.10
C GLU A 634 -4.53 5.87 -35.29
N LYS A 635 -4.92 4.70 -34.77
CA LYS A 635 -4.04 3.79 -34.03
C LYS A 635 -4.00 2.43 -34.71
N THR A 636 -2.88 2.13 -35.37
CA THR A 636 -2.68 0.89 -36.12
C THR A 636 -1.76 -0.11 -35.41
N ASP A 637 -0.91 0.38 -34.50
CA ASP A 637 -0.01 -0.44 -33.67
C ASP A 637 -0.56 -0.53 -32.24
N LEU A 638 -0.86 -1.75 -31.81
CA LEU A 638 -1.39 -2.05 -30.48
C LEU A 638 -0.35 -2.69 -29.55
N ARG A 639 0.91 -2.87 -29.95
CA ARG A 639 1.91 -3.56 -29.12
C ARG A 639 2.12 -2.89 -27.77
N GLU A 640 2.20 -1.56 -27.77
CA GLU A 640 2.29 -0.75 -26.54
C GLU A 640 1.02 -0.86 -25.67
N PHE A 641 -0.15 -0.97 -26.30
CA PHE A 641 -1.40 -1.16 -25.58
C PHE A 641 -1.48 -2.55 -24.93
N VAL A 642 -1.06 -3.60 -25.65
CA VAL A 642 -0.99 -4.96 -25.09
C VAL A 642 0.02 -5.00 -23.94
N ARG A 643 1.19 -4.37 -24.10
CA ARG A 643 2.23 -4.31 -23.05
C ARG A 643 1.77 -3.58 -21.79
N GLY A 644 1.26 -2.35 -21.93
CA GLY A 644 0.91 -1.51 -20.78
C GLY A 644 -0.47 -1.83 -20.20
N GLU A 645 -1.51 -1.76 -21.02
CA GLU A 645 -2.91 -1.77 -20.56
C GLU A 645 -3.47 -3.17 -20.31
N LEU A 646 -2.92 -4.17 -21.00
CA LEU A 646 -3.31 -5.58 -20.86
C LEU A 646 -2.26 -6.41 -20.10
N GLY A 647 -1.19 -5.79 -19.60
CA GLY A 647 -0.11 -6.47 -18.87
C GLY A 647 0.55 -7.59 -19.67
N GLY A 648 0.59 -7.47 -21.00
CA GLY A 648 1.19 -8.46 -21.89
C GLY A 648 0.36 -9.73 -22.11
N ARG A 649 -0.93 -9.76 -21.74
CA ARG A 649 -1.76 -10.98 -21.84
C ARG A 649 -2.98 -10.77 -22.74
N LEU A 650 -3.29 -11.76 -23.58
CA LEU A 650 -4.58 -11.87 -24.26
C LEU A 650 -5.46 -12.87 -23.54
N LEU A 651 -6.63 -12.43 -23.08
CA LEU A 651 -7.60 -13.26 -22.37
C LEU A 651 -8.89 -13.42 -23.20
N HIS A 652 -9.54 -14.57 -23.08
CA HIS A 652 -10.87 -14.89 -23.59
C HIS A 652 -11.93 -13.85 -23.16
N THR A 653 -11.79 -13.30 -21.94
CA THR A 653 -12.70 -12.28 -21.38
C THR A 653 -12.66 -10.93 -22.11
N LEU A 654 -11.68 -10.70 -22.98
CA LEU A 654 -11.60 -9.49 -23.80
C LEU A 654 -12.67 -9.46 -24.90
N PHE A 655 -13.21 -10.62 -25.29
CA PHE A 655 -14.08 -10.78 -26.46
C PHE A 655 -15.55 -10.96 -26.09
N ASP A 656 -16.45 -10.62 -27.01
CA ASP A 656 -17.86 -10.98 -26.87
C ASP A 656 -18.07 -12.49 -27.10
N GLU A 657 -19.30 -12.98 -26.93
CA GLU A 657 -19.62 -14.40 -27.08
C GLU A 657 -19.18 -14.98 -28.45
N THR A 658 -19.21 -14.19 -29.52
CA THR A 658 -18.82 -14.64 -30.86
C THR A 658 -17.30 -14.65 -31.02
N GLY A 659 -16.64 -13.58 -30.57
CA GLY A 659 -15.19 -13.45 -30.60
C GLY A 659 -14.52 -14.51 -29.73
N ASP A 660 -15.03 -14.72 -28.51
CA ASP A 660 -14.54 -15.72 -27.58
C ASP A 660 -14.67 -17.15 -28.15
N ALA A 661 -15.85 -17.48 -28.70
CA ALA A 661 -16.07 -18.79 -29.28
C ALA A 661 -15.21 -19.06 -30.53
N PHE A 662 -14.85 -18.03 -31.29
CA PHE A 662 -13.91 -18.13 -32.39
C PHE A 662 -12.47 -18.28 -31.88
N ALA A 663 -12.08 -17.48 -30.89
CA ALA A 663 -10.79 -17.56 -30.22
C ALA A 663 -10.53 -18.99 -29.70
N TRP A 664 -11.49 -19.58 -28.97
CA TRP A 664 -11.41 -20.95 -28.49
C TRP A 664 -11.19 -21.99 -29.59
N SER A 665 -11.68 -21.75 -30.80
CA SER A 665 -11.51 -22.67 -31.93
C SER A 665 -10.22 -22.44 -32.68
N TYR A 666 -9.78 -21.20 -32.80
CA TYR A 666 -8.68 -20.82 -33.69
C TYR A 666 -7.33 -20.72 -32.96
N TYR A 667 -7.33 -20.58 -31.63
CA TYR A 667 -6.13 -20.68 -30.79
C TYR A 667 -5.91 -22.09 -30.21
N ASP A 668 -6.84 -23.03 -30.42
CA ASP A 668 -6.68 -24.42 -29.96
C ASP A 668 -5.61 -25.14 -30.79
N TYR A 669 -4.52 -25.53 -30.13
CA TYR A 669 -3.39 -26.25 -30.71
C TYR A 669 -3.44 -27.77 -30.42
N SER A 670 -4.56 -28.27 -29.88
CA SER A 670 -4.72 -29.69 -29.53
C SER A 670 -4.91 -30.61 -30.75
N ASP A 671 -5.40 -30.08 -31.87
CA ASP A 671 -5.52 -30.79 -33.15
C ASP A 671 -4.56 -30.20 -34.20
N THR A 672 -3.42 -30.86 -34.39
CA THR A 672 -2.36 -30.40 -35.30
C THR A 672 -2.72 -30.50 -36.78
N ASP A 673 -3.83 -31.15 -37.13
CA ASP A 673 -4.31 -31.28 -38.52
C ASP A 673 -5.25 -30.14 -38.93
N GLU A 674 -5.78 -29.37 -37.96
CA GLU A 674 -6.60 -28.18 -38.20
C GLU A 674 -5.77 -26.88 -38.19
N PRO A 675 -6.19 -25.84 -38.93
CA PRO A 675 -5.45 -24.57 -38.96
C PRO A 675 -5.70 -23.73 -37.69
N PHE A 676 -4.62 -23.39 -36.98
CA PHE A 676 -4.64 -22.53 -35.79
C PHE A 676 -3.76 -21.29 -35.95
N TYR A 677 -3.99 -20.28 -35.11
CA TYR A 677 -3.43 -18.94 -35.29
C TYR A 677 -1.90 -18.89 -35.20
N PRO A 678 -1.23 -19.40 -34.14
CA PRO A 678 0.23 -19.48 -34.10
C PRO A 678 0.85 -20.12 -35.36
N LYS A 679 0.26 -21.19 -35.90
CA LYS A 679 0.73 -21.79 -37.15
C LYS A 679 0.58 -20.87 -38.36
N ASP A 680 -0.55 -20.17 -38.49
CA ASP A 680 -0.75 -19.23 -39.61
C ASP A 680 0.26 -18.06 -39.54
N VAL A 681 0.70 -17.68 -38.34
CA VAL A 681 1.78 -16.72 -38.08
C VAL A 681 3.14 -17.28 -38.53
N ASP A 682 3.48 -18.50 -38.13
CA ASP A 682 4.72 -19.17 -38.56
C ASP A 682 4.78 -19.38 -40.08
N ASP A 683 3.67 -19.84 -40.68
CA ASP A 683 3.55 -20.02 -42.13
C ASP A 683 3.73 -18.67 -42.88
N TYR A 684 3.32 -17.55 -42.26
CA TYR A 684 3.59 -16.22 -42.81
C TYR A 684 5.06 -15.85 -42.71
N ALA A 685 5.68 -16.08 -41.56
CA ALA A 685 7.11 -15.82 -41.35
C ALA A 685 7.98 -16.63 -42.33
N GLU A 686 7.70 -17.92 -42.55
CA GLU A 686 8.41 -18.75 -43.52
C GLU A 686 8.25 -18.22 -44.96
N ARG A 687 7.05 -17.73 -45.33
CA ARG A 687 6.85 -17.09 -46.65
C ARG A 687 7.64 -15.79 -46.80
N CYS A 688 7.83 -15.03 -45.72
CA CYS A 688 8.58 -13.78 -45.75
C CYS A 688 10.09 -14.00 -45.90
N PHE A 689 10.65 -14.98 -45.18
CA PHE A 689 12.10 -15.20 -45.14
C PHE A 689 12.59 -16.27 -46.11
N GLY A 690 11.69 -17.17 -46.54
CA GLY A 690 12.01 -18.33 -47.36
C GLY A 690 12.62 -19.46 -46.53
N LYS A 691 12.21 -20.69 -46.87
CA LYS A 691 12.59 -21.92 -46.16
C LYS A 691 14.09 -22.07 -45.88
N GLU A 692 14.95 -21.73 -46.85
CA GLU A 692 16.41 -21.83 -46.71
C GLU A 692 16.97 -20.93 -45.60
N ARG A 693 16.35 -19.78 -45.35
CA ARG A 693 16.79 -18.84 -44.30
C ARG A 693 16.26 -19.24 -42.92
N CYS A 694 15.02 -19.71 -42.83
CA CYS A 694 14.45 -20.24 -41.58
C CYS A 694 15.27 -21.45 -41.09
N GLU A 695 15.59 -22.39 -41.99
CA GLU A 695 16.40 -23.58 -41.68
C GLU A 695 17.91 -23.28 -41.46
N SER A 696 18.35 -22.03 -41.56
CA SER A 696 19.78 -21.67 -41.40
C SER A 696 20.25 -21.60 -39.95
N GLY A 697 19.32 -21.58 -38.99
CA GLY A 697 19.57 -21.37 -37.57
C GLY A 697 19.83 -19.91 -37.17
N GLU A 698 19.79 -18.96 -38.13
CA GLU A 698 19.95 -17.51 -37.87
C GLU A 698 18.90 -16.97 -36.89
N MET A 699 17.67 -17.47 -36.96
CA MET A 699 16.51 -17.00 -36.19
C MET A 699 16.15 -17.92 -35.01
N GLN A 700 16.93 -18.99 -34.79
CA GLN A 700 16.79 -19.91 -33.64
C GLN A 700 15.35 -20.42 -33.39
N ASP A 701 14.63 -20.76 -34.46
CA ASP A 701 13.24 -21.24 -34.46
C ASP A 701 12.21 -20.20 -33.94
N GLU A 702 12.53 -18.91 -34.01
CA GLU A 702 11.64 -17.79 -33.62
C GLU A 702 11.36 -16.83 -34.80
N GLU A 703 11.16 -17.35 -36.01
CA GLU A 703 11.03 -16.55 -37.25
C GLU A 703 9.97 -15.45 -37.14
N TYR A 704 8.85 -15.71 -36.46
CA TYR A 704 7.75 -14.75 -36.35
C TYR A 704 8.14 -13.46 -35.61
N LEU A 705 9.12 -13.50 -34.70
CA LEU A 705 9.64 -12.32 -34.00
C LEU A 705 10.43 -11.38 -34.93
N PHE A 706 11.01 -11.92 -36.00
CA PHE A 706 11.80 -11.15 -36.96
C PHE A 706 10.97 -10.44 -38.03
N VAL A 707 9.67 -10.76 -38.14
CA VAL A 707 8.78 -10.16 -39.13
C VAL A 707 8.62 -8.66 -38.83
N PRO A 708 8.94 -7.75 -39.77
CA PRO A 708 8.74 -6.33 -39.57
C PRO A 708 7.27 -6.02 -39.27
N PHE A 709 7.02 -5.32 -38.17
CA PHE A 709 5.67 -4.93 -37.78
C PHE A 709 5.20 -3.74 -38.62
N ASP A 710 4.49 -4.03 -39.72
CA ASP A 710 3.96 -3.03 -40.65
C ASP A 710 2.52 -3.33 -41.11
N GLU A 711 1.93 -2.39 -41.86
CA GLU A 711 0.57 -2.55 -42.40
C GLU A 711 0.42 -3.68 -43.41
N ASN A 712 1.49 -4.12 -44.07
CA ASN A 712 1.41 -5.26 -44.99
C ASN A 712 1.30 -6.55 -44.19
N TYR A 713 2.07 -6.66 -43.10
CA TYR A 713 1.98 -7.78 -42.17
C TYR A 713 0.58 -7.88 -41.57
N TYR A 714 0.05 -6.77 -41.04
CA TYR A 714 -1.32 -6.72 -40.52
C TYR A 714 -2.34 -7.18 -41.57
N LYS A 715 -2.34 -6.60 -42.78
CA LYS A 715 -3.31 -6.94 -43.83
C LYS A 715 -3.25 -8.40 -44.25
N ALA A 716 -2.05 -8.95 -44.36
CA ALA A 716 -1.88 -10.34 -44.78
C ALA A 716 -2.41 -11.33 -43.74
N LEU A 717 -2.11 -11.11 -42.45
CA LEU A 717 -2.69 -11.94 -41.39
C LEU A 717 -4.19 -11.70 -41.24
N ALA A 718 -4.67 -10.45 -41.29
CA ALA A 718 -6.09 -10.13 -41.23
C ALA A 718 -6.92 -10.81 -42.33
N GLU A 719 -6.37 -10.97 -43.55
CA GLU A 719 -7.01 -11.72 -44.64
C GLU A 719 -7.08 -13.23 -44.34
N ILE A 720 -6.05 -13.79 -43.69
CA ILE A 720 -6.04 -15.19 -43.26
C ILE A 720 -7.07 -15.38 -42.14
N ILE A 721 -7.00 -14.60 -41.06
CA ILE A 721 -7.94 -14.66 -39.92
C ILE A 721 -9.39 -14.51 -40.41
N SER A 722 -9.64 -13.59 -41.35
CA SER A 722 -10.98 -13.40 -41.92
C SER A 722 -11.51 -14.64 -42.64
N ARG A 723 -10.66 -15.33 -43.42
CA ARG A 723 -11.08 -16.58 -44.09
C ARG A 723 -11.37 -17.68 -43.08
N ARG A 724 -10.53 -17.82 -42.04
CA ARG A 724 -10.73 -18.80 -40.96
C ARG A 724 -12.04 -18.55 -40.20
N PHE A 725 -12.34 -17.28 -39.92
CA PHE A 725 -13.58 -16.87 -39.29
C PHE A 725 -14.81 -17.18 -40.17
N ASP A 726 -14.74 -16.88 -41.47
CA ASP A 726 -15.85 -17.13 -42.41
C ASP A 726 -16.13 -18.64 -42.58
N ASP A 727 -15.08 -19.47 -42.62
CA ASP A 727 -15.19 -20.94 -42.67
C ASP A 727 -15.83 -21.48 -41.38
N TRP A 728 -15.28 -21.12 -40.21
CA TRP A 728 -15.81 -21.49 -38.89
C TRP A 728 -17.28 -21.07 -38.70
N ALA A 729 -17.62 -19.84 -39.09
CA ALA A 729 -18.99 -19.33 -38.99
C ALA A 729 -19.96 -20.02 -39.96
N SER A 730 -19.48 -20.56 -41.08
CA SER A 730 -20.28 -21.30 -42.05
C SER A 730 -20.58 -22.73 -41.58
N GLU A 731 -19.62 -23.39 -40.95
CA GLU A 731 -19.78 -24.73 -40.38
C GLU A 731 -20.78 -24.76 -39.22
N ARG A 732 -20.73 -23.76 -38.32
CA ARG A 732 -21.72 -23.61 -37.24
C ARG A 732 -23.14 -23.35 -37.74
N ARG A 733 -23.30 -22.61 -38.86
CA ARG A 733 -24.61 -22.39 -39.48
C ARG A 733 -25.15 -23.64 -40.19
N GLY A 734 -24.29 -24.42 -40.82
CA GLY A 734 -24.67 -25.70 -41.45
C GLY A 734 -25.00 -26.83 -40.47
N GLY A 735 -24.48 -26.76 -39.24
CA GLY A 735 -24.79 -27.71 -38.15
C GLY A 735 -26.16 -27.50 -37.49
N ALA A 736 -26.76 -26.32 -37.62
CA ALA A 736 -28.09 -26.01 -37.06
C ALA A 736 -29.27 -26.39 -37.99
N GLU A 737 -29.01 -26.77 -39.24
CA GLU A 737 -30.01 -27.25 -40.22
C GLU A 737 -30.00 -28.79 -40.42
N LYS A 738 -29.22 -29.54 -39.64
CA LYS A 738 -29.29 -31.00 -39.53
C LYS A 738 -29.84 -31.40 -38.17
#